data_AF-A0A7C4MT11-F1
#
_entry.id   AF-A0A7C4MT11-F1
#
_cell.length_a   1.000
_cell.length_b   1.000
_cell.length_c   1.000
_cell.angle_alpha   90.00
_cell.angle_beta   90.00
_cell.angle_gamma   90.00
#
_symmetry.space_group_name_H-M   'P 1'
#
loop_
_entity.id
_entity.type
_entity.pdbx_description
1 polymer ?
#
loop_
_entity_poly.entity_id
_entity_poly.type
_entity_poly.pdbx_seq_one_letter_code
_entity_poly.pdbx_strand_id
1 'polypeptide(L)'
;GRSSTLKPDALVGSNKTIEQIGNGLMELSGMTTTLSNSTYTVSQGVLRVKDGASLGTDNTFVIGQGATLEIAAPNFAPVGTTTITQKWGSGERWNVEDARGTGNYTLPEGVTLQLNTNVLPTGPRTITLDGGSIEAFLYNDSVAQAVFRYLGPNVTVDLASDSFIGQNFYVGIDGVDAGKEGSYPDLQPNTGTVNGGILVVQGAITGSGKTLTKIGRDMVILAGANSYGNTVVDQGILRIGATDALPTGGILTTRFDGWVDLNGFNQTVANLGTKDGDPSPGGVGLGYSGAIRNSAYTDSVLTAGNADNYTYMGDITGNISFQKEGAGELKLGGTTLYNGTTVVNAGILHLANTAPVNLTATGYTTVAAGAGLIVPYGGTNRLDDAGVDALRTNGTFGANVIIGFDVADTYSYTYTTLFPTASGFIKAGPGSIHLPTVASWPTLISLRGGTTSFVPGALGTTEPIDLQGSNTIVWSGVNTDDLFARISPLPADNTTTFDVGANNLAVNTALVGGLTSHMAKRGTGTLTLNVAAGYGGNTTIAQGPVVTTVADALSTTGILYMGSGTTVGTLTLNEDQTVAGLVSAVNNDTTPSVIDIAAGKKLTVNGPVTLGVAIDTAHTRLNVTGGGTLEVNNVGGTFAVGVPMGTNLDNQVTFDMSALATFTANLGATGLLKIGDTGDNANVRPTNMILAADSTITAGTITIGPSSHGVTMNLKLGSGTNVINTNTLNLGTGNRDGGAFIFNGATGTVTLRDAAGTGRVNVNMGNATTQNTGYTASNTFDTTGHAADLLIGTLATSPAGRGAAGTMTNTFSFDNGTLDIATINMAIAMGPNTSNSTINLGGGTVLLGAGGTGSVSLATGANGTLNITGGTVTTSVDIGRNAG
;
A
#
# COMPACT_ATOMS: atom_id res chain seq x y z
N GLY A 1 44.84 3.83 23.80
CA GLY A 1 45.65 4.13 24.99
C GLY A 1 44.78 4.15 26.23
N ARG A 2 44.89 3.14 27.09
CA ARG A 2 44.23 3.11 28.42
C ARG A 2 44.98 4.07 29.36
N SER A 3 44.62 5.36 29.35
CA SER A 3 45.38 6.42 30.05
C SER A 3 45.07 6.55 31.55
N SER A 4 44.18 5.73 32.12
CA SER A 4 43.95 5.71 33.57
C SER A 4 43.61 4.29 34.01
N THR A 5 44.57 3.62 34.66
CA THR A 5 44.28 2.42 35.45
C THR A 5 43.99 2.87 36.87
N LEU A 6 42.75 2.70 37.32
CA LEU A 6 42.44 2.86 38.73
C LEU A 6 42.83 1.56 39.44
N LYS A 7 43.66 1.66 40.48
CA LYS A 7 43.99 0.54 41.38
C LYS A 7 43.45 0.88 42.78
N PRO A 8 42.17 0.57 43.06
CA PRO A 8 41.51 0.84 44.33
C PRO A 8 42.12 0.13 45.54
N ASP A 9 43.07 -0.80 45.34
CA ASP A 9 43.74 -1.58 46.38
C ASP A 9 44.34 -0.73 47.53
N ALA A 10 44.49 0.59 47.33
CA ALA A 10 44.95 1.57 48.33
C ALA A 10 43.82 2.24 49.16
N LEU A 11 42.53 2.01 48.87
CA LEU A 11 41.39 2.57 49.60
C LEU A 11 41.08 1.71 50.84
N VAL A 12 40.76 2.36 51.98
CA VAL A 12 40.49 1.69 53.27
C VAL A 12 39.14 2.10 53.89
N GLY A 13 38.44 1.18 54.58
CA GLY A 13 37.22 1.45 55.36
C GLY A 13 36.09 0.43 55.19
N SER A 14 34.86 0.78 55.57
CA SER A 14 33.64 0.00 55.29
C SER A 14 32.50 0.90 54.82
N ASN A 15 31.44 0.32 54.23
CA ASN A 15 30.25 1.06 53.76
C ASN A 15 30.55 2.14 52.71
N LYS A 16 31.49 1.89 51.79
CA LYS A 16 31.83 2.82 50.71
C LYS A 16 30.98 2.55 49.47
N THR A 17 30.72 3.61 48.70
CA THR A 17 30.19 3.52 47.34
C THR A 17 31.26 4.04 46.39
N ILE A 18 31.70 3.19 45.47
CA ILE A 18 32.73 3.51 44.48
C ILE A 18 32.10 3.36 43.11
N GLU A 19 32.11 4.42 42.31
CA GLU A 19 31.59 4.39 40.95
C GLU A 19 32.71 4.66 39.96
N GLN A 20 32.89 3.75 39.01
CA GLN A 20 33.70 3.99 37.83
C GLN A 20 32.81 4.50 36.70
N ILE A 21 33.17 5.68 36.19
CA ILE A 21 32.58 6.29 35.01
C ILE A 21 33.71 6.47 33.97
N GLY A 22 33.42 6.18 32.71
CA GLY A 22 34.38 6.26 31.60
C GLY A 22 35.05 4.94 31.22
N ASN A 23 35.80 4.95 30.12
CA ASN A 23 36.36 3.78 29.42
C ASN A 23 37.63 3.16 30.06
N GLY A 24 37.96 3.52 31.31
CA GLY A 24 39.18 3.11 31.98
C GLY A 24 39.20 1.63 32.38
N LEU A 25 40.37 1.20 32.87
CA LEU A 25 40.54 -0.11 33.50
C LEU A 25 40.60 0.09 35.01
N MET A 26 39.69 -0.53 35.76
CA MET A 26 39.87 -0.78 37.19
C MET A 26 40.46 -2.17 37.36
N GLU A 27 41.66 -2.25 37.92
CA GLU A 27 42.35 -3.52 38.11
C GLU A 27 42.47 -3.83 39.60
N LEU A 28 41.98 -5.01 39.99
CA LEU A 28 41.99 -5.52 41.36
C LEU A 28 42.86 -6.78 41.44
N SER A 29 43.83 -6.79 42.36
CA SER A 29 44.80 -7.89 42.53
C SER A 29 44.90 -8.38 43.99
N GLY A 30 43.75 -8.40 44.68
CA GLY A 30 43.59 -8.90 46.05
C GLY A 30 43.31 -7.81 47.08
N MET A 31 42.04 -7.53 47.39
CA MET A 31 41.61 -6.56 48.41
C MET A 31 41.61 -7.18 49.82
N THR A 32 42.70 -7.82 50.25
CA THR A 32 42.64 -8.84 51.30
C THR A 32 42.29 -8.38 52.72
N THR A 33 42.10 -7.09 53.02
CA THR A 33 41.51 -6.61 54.31
C THR A 33 41.04 -5.14 54.30
N THR A 34 41.02 -4.44 53.16
CA THR A 34 41.00 -2.97 53.16
C THR A 34 39.60 -2.35 53.02
N LEU A 35 38.66 -2.99 52.33
CA LEU A 35 37.28 -2.51 52.16
C LEU A 35 36.24 -3.63 52.36
N SER A 36 35.25 -3.42 53.22
CA SER A 36 34.15 -4.36 53.48
C SER A 36 32.77 -3.69 53.43
N ASN A 37 31.70 -4.47 53.20
CA ASN A 37 30.32 -3.99 53.10
C ASN A 37 30.17 -2.80 52.13
N SER A 38 30.94 -2.78 51.04
CA SER A 38 31.00 -1.65 50.11
C SER A 38 30.42 -2.02 48.74
N THR A 39 29.86 -1.04 48.04
CA THR A 39 29.27 -1.21 46.70
C THR A 39 30.16 -0.58 45.65
N TYR A 40 30.50 -1.35 44.61
CA TYR A 40 31.24 -0.91 43.44
C TYR A 40 30.34 -0.95 42.23
N THR A 41 30.13 0.18 41.57
CA THR A 41 29.40 0.26 40.31
C THR A 41 30.38 0.59 39.19
N VAL A 42 30.48 -0.27 38.20
CA VAL A 42 31.23 0.01 36.96
C VAL A 42 30.22 0.39 35.91
N SER A 43 29.97 1.68 35.77
CA SER A 43 28.98 2.22 34.83
C SER A 43 29.48 2.16 33.39
N GLN A 44 30.80 2.27 33.17
CA GLN A 44 31.50 2.09 31.88
C GLN A 44 32.93 1.56 32.10
N GLY A 45 33.53 0.96 31.07
CA GLY A 45 34.92 0.48 31.11
C GLY A 45 35.06 -0.94 31.66
N VAL A 46 36.25 -1.30 32.12
CA VAL A 46 36.61 -2.69 32.47
C VAL A 46 36.94 -2.83 33.95
N LEU A 47 36.31 -3.79 34.62
CA LEU A 47 36.76 -4.31 35.91
C LEU A 47 37.58 -5.58 35.69
N ARG A 48 38.90 -5.53 35.92
CA ARG A 48 39.76 -6.71 35.83
C ARG A 48 40.03 -7.31 37.19
N VAL A 49 39.79 -8.61 37.32
CA VAL A 49 40.13 -9.43 38.48
C VAL A 49 41.28 -10.38 38.16
N LYS A 50 42.29 -10.48 39.04
CA LYS A 50 43.50 -11.28 38.82
C LYS A 50 43.65 -12.50 39.73
N ASP A 51 42.76 -12.66 40.71
CA ASP A 51 42.67 -13.83 41.58
C ASP A 51 41.28 -13.90 42.25
N GLY A 52 40.97 -15.00 42.94
CA GLY A 52 39.69 -15.18 43.64
C GLY A 52 39.48 -14.23 44.83
N ALA A 53 40.55 -13.64 45.37
CA ALA A 53 40.48 -12.68 46.48
C ALA A 53 40.35 -11.22 45.99
N SER A 54 40.33 -10.99 44.67
CA SER A 54 40.42 -9.66 44.07
C SER A 54 39.27 -8.74 44.49
N LEU A 55 38.12 -9.29 44.84
CA LEU A 55 36.93 -8.54 45.23
C LEU A 55 36.79 -8.30 46.75
N GLY A 56 37.68 -8.87 47.57
CA GLY A 56 37.54 -8.85 49.03
C GLY A 56 36.30 -9.59 49.55
N THR A 57 35.95 -9.36 50.82
CA THR A 57 34.80 -10.00 51.49
C THR A 57 33.65 -9.01 51.73
N ASP A 58 32.42 -9.51 51.61
CA ASP A 58 31.17 -8.80 51.88
C ASP A 58 30.96 -7.55 51.02
N ASN A 59 31.52 -7.52 49.80
CA ASN A 59 31.34 -6.40 48.86
C ASN A 59 30.27 -6.71 47.81
N THR A 60 29.66 -5.68 47.22
CA THR A 60 28.70 -5.82 46.11
C THR A 60 29.26 -5.14 44.87
N PHE A 61 29.36 -5.86 43.77
CA PHE A 61 29.80 -5.32 42.48
C PHE A 61 28.62 -5.27 41.51
N VAL A 62 28.45 -4.16 40.82
CA VAL A 62 27.45 -3.97 39.77
C VAL A 62 28.17 -3.61 38.48
N ILE A 63 28.10 -4.49 37.50
CA ILE A 63 28.61 -4.23 36.15
C ILE A 63 27.47 -3.68 35.31
N GLY A 64 27.59 -2.40 34.94
CA GLY A 64 26.61 -1.66 34.18
C GLY A 64 26.52 -2.11 32.72
N GLN A 65 25.46 -1.68 32.03
CA GLN A 65 25.31 -1.87 30.60
C GLN A 65 26.50 -1.26 29.86
N GLY A 66 27.15 -2.04 29.00
CA GLY A 66 28.35 -1.63 28.27
C GLY A 66 29.65 -1.59 29.08
N ALA A 67 29.65 -2.04 30.35
CA ALA A 67 30.85 -2.31 31.11
C ALA A 67 31.22 -3.80 31.04
N THR A 68 32.50 -4.12 31.28
CA THR A 68 33.01 -5.49 31.15
C THR A 68 33.68 -5.97 32.45
N LEU A 69 33.26 -7.14 32.95
CA LEU A 69 34.02 -7.90 33.94
C LEU A 69 35.09 -8.73 33.23
N GLU A 70 36.36 -8.43 33.42
CA GLU A 70 37.48 -9.16 32.82
C GLU A 70 38.14 -10.08 33.86
N ILE A 71 38.08 -11.39 33.60
CA ILE A 71 38.62 -12.43 34.48
C ILE A 71 39.97 -12.90 33.93
N ALA A 72 41.04 -12.58 34.65
CA ALA A 72 42.41 -12.93 34.32
C ALA A 72 43.00 -14.05 35.18
N ALA A 73 42.15 -14.79 35.91
CA ALA A 73 42.54 -15.88 36.82
C ALA A 73 41.65 -17.11 36.61
N PRO A 74 42.21 -18.34 36.72
CA PRO A 74 41.40 -19.54 36.64
C PRO A 74 40.59 -19.73 37.93
N ASN A 75 39.46 -20.45 37.82
CA ASN A 75 38.56 -20.79 38.92
C ASN A 75 38.08 -19.58 39.73
N PHE A 76 37.83 -18.44 39.06
CA PHE A 76 37.37 -17.23 39.73
C PHE A 76 35.94 -17.39 40.24
N ALA A 77 35.80 -17.31 41.55
CA ALA A 77 34.55 -17.17 42.26
C ALA A 77 34.71 -16.10 43.35
N PRO A 78 33.70 -15.23 43.56
CA PRO A 78 33.68 -14.34 44.72
C PRO A 78 33.81 -15.13 46.03
N VAL A 79 34.58 -14.59 46.98
CA VAL A 79 34.77 -15.19 48.31
C VAL A 79 33.79 -14.61 49.34
N GLY A 80 33.43 -15.40 50.35
CA GLY A 80 32.55 -14.95 51.43
C GLY A 80 31.12 -14.62 50.95
N THR A 81 30.57 -13.49 51.40
CA THR A 81 29.24 -13.01 50.93
C THR A 81 29.32 -12.01 49.78
N THR A 82 30.48 -11.85 49.16
CA THR A 82 30.68 -10.92 48.04
C THR A 82 29.82 -11.32 46.83
N THR A 83 29.13 -10.35 46.22
CA THR A 83 28.26 -10.59 45.07
C THR A 83 28.69 -9.78 43.85
N ILE A 84 28.44 -10.33 42.66
CA ILE A 84 28.57 -9.62 41.38
C ILE A 84 27.23 -9.68 40.68
N THR A 85 26.68 -8.52 40.36
CA THR A 85 25.46 -8.37 39.56
C THR A 85 25.85 -7.79 38.21
N GLN A 86 25.67 -8.56 37.15
CA GLN A 86 25.85 -8.10 35.78
C GLN A 86 24.50 -7.68 35.22
N LYS A 87 24.43 -6.47 34.67
CA LYS A 87 23.21 -5.98 34.01
C LYS A 87 23.16 -6.47 32.56
N TRP A 88 21.95 -6.52 32.01
CA TRP A 88 21.70 -6.76 30.60
C TRP A 88 22.56 -5.81 29.74
N GLY A 89 23.23 -6.34 28.72
CA GLY A 89 24.14 -5.61 27.84
C GLY A 89 25.53 -5.32 28.44
N SER A 90 25.89 -5.90 29.59
CA SER A 90 27.28 -5.92 30.09
C SER A 90 28.10 -7.06 29.46
N GLY A 91 29.42 -7.00 29.58
CA GLY A 91 30.36 -8.03 29.12
C GLY A 91 30.97 -8.84 30.26
N GLU A 92 31.27 -10.11 30.02
CA GLU A 92 32.22 -10.92 30.79
C GLU A 92 33.34 -11.41 29.86
N ARG A 93 34.59 -11.02 30.13
CA ARG A 93 35.76 -11.38 29.33
C ARG A 93 36.60 -12.44 30.01
N TRP A 94 36.82 -13.56 29.33
CA TRP A 94 37.72 -14.62 29.78
C TRP A 94 39.08 -14.47 29.12
N ASN A 95 40.10 -14.13 29.91
CA ASN A 95 41.50 -14.10 29.46
C ASN A 95 42.22 -15.44 29.69
N VAL A 96 41.59 -16.37 30.40
CA VAL A 96 42.09 -17.72 30.68
C VAL A 96 40.96 -18.73 30.51
N GLU A 97 41.30 -19.94 30.08
CA GLU A 97 40.35 -21.01 29.71
C GLU A 97 39.32 -21.35 30.81
N ASP A 98 39.80 -21.55 32.03
CA ASP A 98 38.97 -21.94 33.17
C ASP A 98 38.59 -20.74 34.04
N ALA A 99 38.31 -19.58 33.44
CA ALA A 99 37.95 -18.36 34.18
C ALA A 99 36.86 -18.59 35.24
N ARG A 100 35.82 -19.38 34.93
CA ARG A 100 34.75 -19.80 35.86
C ARG A 100 34.86 -21.26 36.30
N GLY A 101 36.07 -21.83 36.25
CA GLY A 101 36.37 -23.22 36.55
C GLY A 101 36.00 -24.20 35.42
N THR A 102 36.21 -25.49 35.67
CA THR A 102 36.06 -26.56 34.66
C THR A 102 34.63 -27.07 34.50
N GLY A 103 33.71 -26.65 35.37
CA GLY A 103 32.31 -27.08 35.36
C GLY A 103 31.41 -26.26 34.45
N ASN A 104 30.13 -26.60 34.45
CA ASN A 104 29.09 -25.86 33.74
C ASN A 104 28.97 -24.44 34.29
N TYR A 105 28.64 -23.50 33.40
CA TYR A 105 28.50 -22.09 33.75
C TYR A 105 27.31 -21.47 33.03
N THR A 106 26.44 -20.79 33.77
CA THR A 106 25.32 -20.01 33.21
C THR A 106 25.69 -18.54 33.26
N LEU A 107 25.68 -17.90 32.09
CA LEU A 107 25.84 -16.45 32.02
C LEU A 107 24.60 -15.76 32.59
N PRO A 108 24.76 -14.63 33.30
CA PRO A 108 23.63 -13.80 33.67
C PRO A 108 22.86 -13.31 32.44
N GLU A 109 21.57 -13.01 32.62
CA GLU A 109 20.68 -12.60 31.54
C GLU A 109 21.24 -11.39 30.76
N GLY A 110 21.28 -11.51 29.42
CA GLY A 110 21.70 -10.46 28.50
C GLY A 110 23.20 -10.16 28.47
N VAL A 111 24.04 -10.96 29.13
CA VAL A 111 25.49 -10.73 29.20
C VAL A 111 26.21 -11.25 27.96
N THR A 112 27.17 -10.49 27.45
CA THR A 112 28.06 -10.92 26.36
C THR A 112 29.32 -11.58 26.91
N LEU A 113 29.56 -12.86 26.58
CA LEU A 113 30.81 -13.55 26.83
C LEU A 113 31.85 -13.20 25.76
N GLN A 114 32.95 -12.59 26.17
CA GLN A 114 34.07 -12.24 25.30
C GLN A 114 35.24 -13.21 25.55
N LEU A 115 35.61 -13.98 24.52
CA LEU A 115 36.70 -14.94 24.62
C LEU A 115 38.01 -14.34 24.15
N ASN A 116 38.90 -14.00 25.07
CA ASN A 116 40.28 -13.63 24.76
C ASN A 116 41.25 -14.83 24.93
N THR A 117 40.69 -16.04 24.95
CA THR A 117 41.36 -17.32 25.14
C THR A 117 40.60 -18.40 24.38
N ASN A 118 41.20 -19.58 24.23
CA ASN A 118 40.47 -20.78 23.84
C ASN A 118 39.86 -21.44 25.09
N VAL A 119 38.78 -22.18 24.89
CA VAL A 119 38.12 -23.02 25.91
C VAL A 119 38.08 -24.44 25.37
N LEU A 120 39.02 -25.28 25.80
CA LEU A 120 39.32 -26.62 25.28
C LEU A 120 39.34 -27.66 26.42
N PRO A 121 38.24 -27.79 27.19
CA PRO A 121 38.21 -28.69 28.34
C PRO A 121 38.40 -30.14 27.92
N THR A 122 39.04 -30.92 28.78
CA THR A 122 39.28 -32.36 28.57
C THR A 122 38.03 -33.22 28.77
N GLY A 123 37.00 -32.68 29.44
CA GLY A 123 35.69 -33.30 29.63
C GLY A 123 34.53 -32.37 29.24
N PRO A 124 33.28 -32.87 29.25
CA PRO A 124 32.11 -32.08 28.86
C PRO A 124 31.92 -30.84 29.73
N ARG A 125 31.62 -29.70 29.09
CA ARG A 125 31.35 -28.43 29.76
C ARG A 125 30.20 -27.70 29.06
N THR A 126 29.18 -27.27 29.81
CA THR A 126 28.08 -26.47 29.27
C THR A 126 28.25 -25.00 29.63
N ILE A 127 28.12 -24.11 28.65
CA ILE A 127 27.98 -22.67 28.83
C ILE A 127 26.55 -22.29 28.44
N THR A 128 25.73 -21.89 29.40
CA THR A 128 24.33 -21.50 29.14
C THR A 128 24.23 -20.00 28.89
N LEU A 129 23.55 -19.61 27.80
CA LEU A 129 23.25 -18.23 27.42
C LEU A 129 21.77 -17.92 27.64
N ASP A 130 21.48 -16.82 28.33
CA ASP A 130 20.13 -16.32 28.54
C ASP A 130 20.00 -14.92 27.95
N GLY A 131 19.70 -14.77 26.65
CA GLY A 131 19.48 -13.45 26.03
C GLY A 131 20.75 -12.69 25.61
N GLY A 132 21.93 -13.20 25.96
CA GLY A 132 23.24 -12.58 25.73
C GLY A 132 23.97 -13.02 24.45
N SER A 133 25.24 -12.63 24.30
CA SER A 133 26.07 -12.98 23.13
C SER A 133 27.31 -13.81 23.52
N ILE A 134 27.90 -14.55 22.58
CA ILE A 134 29.30 -15.00 22.65
C ILE A 134 30.08 -14.42 21.48
N GLU A 135 31.25 -13.86 21.77
CA GLU A 135 32.16 -13.33 20.75
C GLU A 135 33.62 -13.74 21.01
N ALA A 136 34.39 -13.80 19.93
CA ALA A 136 35.84 -13.85 20.02
C ALA A 136 36.38 -12.44 20.23
N PHE A 137 37.35 -12.30 21.11
CA PHE A 137 37.91 -11.01 21.48
C PHE A 137 39.37 -10.87 21.06
N LEU A 138 39.68 -9.71 20.50
CA LEU A 138 41.02 -9.23 20.20
C LEU A 138 41.07 -7.77 20.64
N TYR A 139 42.12 -7.33 21.33
CA TYR A 139 42.25 -5.93 21.68
C TYR A 139 42.39 -5.06 20.42
N ASN A 140 41.71 -3.90 20.41
CA ASN A 140 41.70 -2.99 19.26
C ASN A 140 43.11 -2.48 18.87
N ASP A 141 44.01 -2.35 19.84
CA ASP A 141 45.41 -1.94 19.64
C ASP A 141 46.36 -3.11 19.35
N SER A 142 45.83 -4.33 19.17
CA SER A 142 46.65 -5.48 18.80
C SER A 142 47.29 -5.31 17.42
N VAL A 143 48.58 -5.64 17.35
CA VAL A 143 49.34 -5.73 16.10
C VAL A 143 48.89 -6.91 15.23
N ALA A 144 48.26 -7.92 15.82
CA ALA A 144 47.68 -9.03 15.05
C ALA A 144 46.46 -8.53 14.27
N GLN A 145 46.36 -8.93 13.01
CA GLN A 145 45.19 -8.60 12.17
C GLN A 145 43.95 -9.32 12.69
N ALA A 146 44.05 -10.64 12.88
CA ALA A 146 42.98 -11.46 13.42
C ALA A 146 43.48 -12.52 14.40
N VAL A 147 42.57 -13.06 15.20
CA VAL A 147 42.82 -14.20 16.09
C VAL A 147 41.63 -15.16 16.06
N PHE A 148 41.92 -16.46 16.02
CA PHE A 148 40.88 -17.48 16.19
C PHE A 148 40.74 -17.84 17.66
N ARG A 149 39.49 -17.91 18.13
CA ARG A 149 39.14 -18.31 19.50
C ARG A 149 38.21 -19.51 19.43
N TYR A 150 38.63 -20.60 20.06
CA TYR A 150 37.95 -21.88 19.96
C TYR A 150 37.13 -22.16 21.20
N LEU A 151 35.84 -22.45 21.02
CA LEU A 151 35.09 -23.31 21.93
C LEU A 151 35.24 -24.74 21.41
N GLY A 152 35.98 -25.57 22.15
CA GLY A 152 36.34 -26.92 21.74
C GLY A 152 35.15 -27.87 21.61
N PRO A 153 35.37 -29.08 21.05
CA PRO A 153 34.30 -30.04 20.78
C PRO A 153 33.57 -30.53 22.05
N ASN A 154 34.21 -30.42 23.22
CA ASN A 154 33.62 -30.79 24.52
C ASN A 154 32.79 -29.65 25.15
N VAL A 155 32.68 -28.49 24.50
CA VAL A 155 31.90 -27.36 24.99
C VAL A 155 30.52 -27.36 24.34
N THR A 156 29.47 -27.50 25.14
CA THR A 156 28.10 -27.24 24.69
C THR A 156 27.72 -25.80 25.01
N VAL A 157 27.22 -25.04 24.05
CA VAL A 157 26.58 -23.75 24.30
C VAL A 157 25.07 -23.98 24.36
N ASP A 158 24.43 -23.76 25.50
CA ASP A 158 23.00 -24.02 25.69
C ASP A 158 22.20 -22.72 25.73
N LEU A 159 21.22 -22.57 24.84
CA LEU A 159 20.39 -21.36 24.77
C LEU A 159 19.17 -21.51 25.70
N ALA A 160 19.16 -20.78 26.81
CA ALA A 160 17.99 -20.63 27.68
C ALA A 160 16.94 -19.67 27.08
N SER A 161 17.42 -18.67 26.33
CA SER A 161 16.62 -17.67 25.61
C SER A 161 17.21 -17.39 24.24
N ASP A 162 16.47 -16.70 23.37
CA ASP A 162 17.00 -16.20 22.10
C ASP A 162 18.30 -15.43 22.36
N SER A 163 19.37 -15.80 21.66
CA SER A 163 20.73 -15.36 22.00
C SER A 163 21.51 -15.00 20.75
N PHE A 164 22.69 -14.43 20.96
CA PHE A 164 23.51 -13.86 19.92
C PHE A 164 24.89 -14.53 19.84
N ILE A 165 25.51 -14.42 18.68
CA ILE A 165 26.92 -14.75 18.45
C ILE A 165 27.57 -13.67 17.59
N GLY A 166 28.88 -13.51 17.74
CA GLY A 166 29.64 -12.48 17.03
C GLY A 166 29.65 -11.16 17.78
N GLN A 167 30.42 -10.22 17.23
CA GLN A 167 30.82 -9.00 17.91
C GLN A 167 29.60 -8.12 18.24
N ASN A 168 29.37 -7.83 19.52
CA ASN A 168 28.25 -7.02 19.96
C ASN A 168 28.65 -5.54 20.06
N PHE A 169 28.23 -4.74 19.08
CA PHE A 169 28.49 -3.29 19.03
C PHE A 169 27.95 -2.50 20.24
N TYR A 170 26.98 -3.04 21.00
CA TYR A 170 26.38 -2.36 22.16
C TYR A 170 27.15 -2.57 23.48
N VAL A 171 28.27 -3.32 23.50
CA VAL A 171 29.14 -3.41 24.67
C VAL A 171 30.04 -2.15 24.73
N GLY A 172 29.49 -1.13 25.38
CA GLY A 172 30.09 0.18 25.62
C GLY A 172 29.33 1.23 24.81
N ILE A 173 28.72 2.21 25.49
CA ILE A 173 27.89 3.25 24.88
C ILE A 173 28.61 4.08 23.77
N ASP A 174 29.93 3.89 23.60
CA ASP A 174 30.77 4.50 22.56
C ASP A 174 31.73 3.50 21.85
N GLY A 175 31.48 2.17 21.89
CA GLY A 175 32.30 1.16 21.19
C GLY A 175 33.71 0.93 21.77
N VAL A 176 33.97 1.31 23.03
CA VAL A 176 35.33 1.48 23.55
C VAL A 176 36.00 0.20 24.07
N ASP A 177 35.27 -0.90 24.20
CA ASP A 177 35.84 -2.19 24.62
C ASP A 177 35.16 -3.41 23.95
N ALA A 178 34.62 -3.20 22.73
CA ALA A 178 34.07 -4.26 21.88
C ALA A 178 35.16 -5.05 21.12
N GLY A 179 36.44 -4.73 21.34
CA GLY A 179 37.57 -5.39 20.68
C GLY A 179 37.92 -4.77 19.32
N LYS A 180 38.82 -5.42 18.59
CA LYS A 180 39.22 -5.03 17.24
C LYS A 180 38.11 -5.41 16.27
N GLU A 181 37.58 -4.40 15.61
CA GLU A 181 36.47 -4.49 14.67
C GLU A 181 36.71 -5.49 13.54
N GLY A 182 35.65 -6.21 13.14
CA GLY A 182 35.64 -6.98 11.90
C GLY A 182 35.78 -6.09 10.64
N SER A 183 36.39 -6.61 9.58
CA SER A 183 36.62 -5.89 8.32
C SER A 183 35.31 -5.33 7.71
N TYR A 184 35.28 -4.03 7.35
CA TYR A 184 34.55 -3.48 6.19
C TYR A 184 35.62 -3.08 5.15
N PRO A 185 35.37 -3.06 3.83
CA PRO A 185 34.13 -3.34 3.09
C PRO A 185 34.36 -4.39 1.99
N ASP A 186 35.03 -5.50 2.30
CA ASP A 186 35.15 -6.64 1.39
C ASP A 186 34.48 -7.86 2.02
N LEU A 187 33.15 -7.75 2.17
CA LEU A 187 32.26 -8.81 2.67
C LEU A 187 32.26 -10.07 1.78
N GLN A 188 33.29 -10.30 0.97
CA GLN A 188 33.38 -11.49 0.14
C GLN A 188 34.07 -12.62 0.91
N PRO A 189 33.42 -13.79 1.06
CA PRO A 189 34.00 -14.93 1.77
C PRO A 189 35.18 -15.55 1.02
N ASN A 190 35.47 -15.10 -0.21
CA ASN A 190 36.52 -15.59 -1.11
C ASN A 190 37.86 -14.82 -1.02
N THR A 191 37.90 -13.59 -0.47
CA THR A 191 39.15 -12.79 -0.44
C THR A 191 40.02 -13.06 0.79
N GLY A 192 39.54 -13.92 1.70
CA GLY A 192 40.33 -14.52 2.79
C GLY A 192 40.84 -13.54 3.84
N THR A 193 40.50 -12.25 3.77
CA THR A 193 41.00 -11.22 4.68
C THR A 193 40.09 -11.08 5.89
N VAL A 194 40.38 -11.84 6.95
CA VAL A 194 39.72 -11.74 8.25
C VAL A 194 40.41 -10.72 9.16
N ASN A 195 39.64 -10.00 9.97
CA ASN A 195 40.14 -9.01 10.94
C ASN A 195 39.36 -9.17 12.25
N GLY A 196 40.00 -8.86 13.38
CA GLY A 196 39.37 -8.97 14.70
C GLY A 196 39.38 -10.38 15.28
N GLY A 197 38.50 -10.63 16.25
CA GLY A 197 38.28 -11.95 16.80
C GLY A 197 37.41 -12.81 15.89
N ILE A 198 37.83 -14.04 15.63
CA ILE A 198 37.06 -15.03 14.87
C ILE A 198 36.66 -16.14 15.83
N LEU A 199 35.36 -16.25 16.10
CA LEU A 199 34.84 -17.28 16.99
C LEU A 199 34.69 -18.58 16.21
N VAL A 200 35.23 -19.67 16.74
CA VAL A 200 35.03 -21.03 16.20
C VAL A 200 34.36 -21.88 17.28
N VAL A 201 33.12 -22.29 17.02
CA VAL A 201 32.37 -23.17 17.92
C VAL A 201 32.39 -24.58 17.36
N GLN A 202 33.22 -25.44 17.96
CA GLN A 202 33.40 -26.83 17.53
C GLN A 202 32.43 -27.80 18.22
N GLY A 203 32.00 -27.48 19.44
CA GLY A 203 30.95 -28.23 20.12
C GLY A 203 29.54 -27.77 19.72
N ALA A 204 28.52 -28.43 20.26
CA ALA A 204 27.13 -28.17 19.88
C ALA A 204 26.58 -26.91 20.54
N ILE A 205 25.76 -26.17 19.80
CA ILE A 205 24.84 -25.16 20.30
C ILE A 205 23.45 -25.80 20.41
N THR A 206 22.91 -25.88 21.61
CA THR A 206 21.60 -26.48 21.94
C THR A 206 20.60 -25.41 22.35
N GLY A 207 19.31 -25.76 22.45
CA GLY A 207 18.26 -24.82 22.88
C GLY A 207 17.09 -24.84 21.91
N SER A 208 16.34 -25.94 21.90
CA SER A 208 15.25 -26.16 20.96
C SER A 208 14.22 -25.01 21.02
N GLY A 209 13.82 -24.52 19.84
CA GLY A 209 12.87 -23.41 19.71
C GLY A 209 13.45 -22.01 19.99
N LYS A 210 14.75 -21.89 20.30
CA LYS A 210 15.41 -20.59 20.49
C LYS A 210 16.08 -20.10 19.22
N THR A 211 16.04 -18.81 18.97
CA THR A 211 16.72 -18.17 17.84
C THR A 211 18.16 -17.85 18.21
N LEU A 212 19.10 -18.22 17.34
CA LEU A 212 20.49 -17.78 17.39
C LEU A 212 20.71 -16.71 16.32
N THR A 213 21.13 -15.51 16.74
CA THR A 213 21.37 -14.40 15.83
C THR A 213 22.86 -14.06 15.73
N LYS A 214 23.45 -14.21 14.54
CA LYS A 214 24.76 -13.67 14.22
C LYS A 214 24.68 -12.16 14.03
N ILE A 215 25.38 -11.44 14.90
CA ILE A 215 25.53 -9.98 14.89
C ILE A 215 27.00 -9.61 14.72
N GLY A 216 27.28 -8.34 14.50
CA GLY A 216 28.65 -7.87 14.34
C GLY A 216 29.19 -8.12 12.94
N ARG A 217 30.20 -7.34 12.55
CA ARG A 217 30.80 -7.42 11.21
C ARG A 217 31.90 -8.47 11.09
N ASP A 218 32.18 -9.15 12.19
CA ASP A 218 33.13 -10.24 12.30
C ASP A 218 32.65 -11.54 11.62
N MET A 219 33.55 -12.52 11.60
CA MET A 219 33.26 -13.87 11.15
C MET A 219 33.10 -14.81 12.35
N VAL A 220 32.02 -15.60 12.35
CA VAL A 220 31.83 -16.73 13.27
C VAL A 220 31.78 -18.01 12.44
N ILE A 221 32.47 -19.05 12.92
CA ILE A 221 32.48 -20.40 12.34
C ILE A 221 31.75 -21.36 13.26
N LEU A 222 30.68 -21.99 12.77
CA LEU A 222 29.99 -23.07 13.47
C LEU A 222 30.40 -24.42 12.86
N ALA A 223 31.12 -25.22 13.63
CA ALA A 223 31.65 -26.52 13.20
C ALA A 223 31.04 -27.71 13.96
N GLY A 224 30.32 -27.46 15.06
CA GLY A 224 29.53 -28.49 15.74
C GLY A 224 28.17 -28.74 15.09
N ALA A 225 27.58 -29.89 15.39
CA ALA A 225 26.20 -30.21 15.02
C ALA A 225 25.24 -29.52 16.00
N ASN A 226 24.47 -28.53 15.52
CA ASN A 226 23.67 -27.67 16.37
C ASN A 226 22.18 -28.05 16.36
N SER A 227 21.48 -27.84 17.49
CA SER A 227 20.08 -28.23 17.72
C SER A 227 19.23 -27.15 18.40
N TYR A 228 19.61 -25.88 18.24
CA TYR A 228 18.75 -24.74 18.55
C TYR A 228 17.60 -24.60 17.53
N GLY A 229 16.75 -23.58 17.67
CA GLY A 229 15.62 -23.30 16.77
C GLY A 229 16.05 -22.65 15.44
N ASN A 230 15.91 -21.33 15.30
CA ASN A 230 16.15 -20.61 14.05
C ASN A 230 17.54 -19.95 14.01
N THR A 231 18.09 -19.78 12.81
CA THR A 231 19.33 -19.02 12.58
C THR A 231 19.01 -17.69 11.89
N VAL A 232 19.46 -16.59 12.47
CA VAL A 232 19.39 -15.26 11.86
C VAL A 232 20.79 -14.70 11.70
N VAL A 233 21.06 -14.01 10.59
CA VAL A 233 22.35 -13.36 10.32
C VAL A 233 22.11 -11.90 9.94
N ASP A 234 22.46 -10.99 10.84
CA ASP A 234 22.25 -9.55 10.64
C ASP A 234 23.44 -8.87 10.00
N GLN A 235 24.67 -9.22 10.35
CA GLN A 235 25.87 -8.62 9.78
C GLN A 235 27.04 -9.60 9.82
N GLY A 236 28.08 -9.29 9.04
CA GLY A 236 29.30 -10.09 8.99
C GLY A 236 29.07 -11.45 8.33
N ILE A 237 29.91 -12.43 8.67
CA ILE A 237 29.89 -13.75 8.03
C ILE A 237 29.62 -14.82 9.09
N LEU A 238 28.55 -15.61 8.88
CA LEU A 238 28.36 -16.89 9.52
C LEU A 238 28.84 -17.99 8.56
N ARG A 239 29.97 -18.62 8.89
CA ARG A 239 30.55 -19.70 8.10
C ARG A 239 30.25 -21.04 8.76
N ILE A 240 29.88 -22.06 7.99
CA ILE A 240 29.80 -23.43 8.50
C ILE A 240 31.13 -24.17 8.33
N GLY A 241 31.46 -25.00 9.32
CA GLY A 241 32.68 -25.81 9.36
C GLY A 241 32.42 -27.32 9.23
N ALA A 242 31.17 -27.71 9.09
CA ALA A 242 30.73 -29.10 8.88
C ALA A 242 29.40 -29.11 8.11
N THR A 243 29.08 -30.24 7.49
CA THR A 243 27.75 -30.48 6.90
C THR A 243 26.68 -30.42 7.98
N ASP A 244 25.58 -29.74 7.68
CA ASP A 244 24.46 -29.55 8.60
C ASP A 244 24.89 -28.97 9.97
N ALA A 245 25.86 -28.05 9.94
CA ALA A 245 26.23 -27.31 11.15
C ALA A 245 25.07 -26.44 11.66
N LEU A 246 24.24 -25.87 10.78
CA LEU A 246 23.01 -25.18 11.22
C LEU A 246 21.89 -26.21 11.48
N PRO A 247 20.92 -25.92 12.38
CA PRO A 247 19.81 -26.83 12.65
C PRO A 247 18.98 -27.12 11.38
N THR A 248 18.85 -28.40 11.04
CA THR A 248 18.10 -28.83 9.84
C THR A 248 16.60 -28.58 9.93
N GLY A 249 16.05 -28.53 11.16
CA GLY A 249 14.67 -28.15 11.43
C GLY A 249 14.44 -26.64 11.60
N GLY A 250 15.50 -25.82 11.54
CA GLY A 250 15.44 -24.38 11.76
C GLY A 250 15.23 -23.59 10.47
N ILE A 251 14.65 -22.39 10.59
CA ILE A 251 14.60 -21.41 9.51
C ILE A 251 15.90 -20.62 9.48
N LEU A 252 16.45 -20.36 8.28
CA LEU A 252 17.61 -19.51 8.07
C LEU A 252 17.21 -18.17 7.43
N THR A 253 17.54 -17.06 8.08
CA THR A 253 17.19 -15.70 7.62
C THR A 253 18.42 -14.79 7.63
N THR A 254 18.67 -14.10 6.52
CA THR A 254 19.74 -13.10 6.39
C THR A 254 19.16 -11.69 6.28
N ARG A 255 19.71 -10.71 7.01
CA ARG A 255 19.28 -9.31 7.09
C ARG A 255 20.51 -8.40 7.11
N PHE A 256 20.34 -7.09 6.94
CA PHE A 256 21.37 -6.04 7.07
C PHE A 256 22.77 -6.37 6.52
N ASP A 257 22.86 -7.01 5.35
CA ASP A 257 24.10 -7.49 4.72
C ASP A 257 24.85 -8.61 5.48
N GLY A 258 24.14 -9.42 6.25
CA GLY A 258 24.65 -10.64 6.88
C GLY A 258 24.84 -11.79 5.88
N TRP A 259 26.00 -12.43 5.88
CA TRP A 259 26.34 -13.47 4.90
C TRP A 259 26.43 -14.83 5.56
N VAL A 260 25.90 -15.85 4.90
CA VAL A 260 26.16 -17.25 5.20
C VAL A 260 27.13 -17.79 4.17
N ASP A 261 28.21 -18.40 4.63
CA ASP A 261 29.21 -19.07 3.81
C ASP A 261 29.19 -20.58 4.05
N LEU A 262 28.79 -21.35 3.04
CA LEU A 262 28.74 -22.81 3.08
C LEU A 262 30.13 -23.45 3.16
N ASN A 263 31.18 -22.75 2.70
CA ASN A 263 32.58 -23.16 2.85
C ASN A 263 32.84 -24.63 2.46
N GLY A 264 32.23 -25.10 1.38
CA GLY A 264 32.41 -26.45 0.83
C GLY A 264 31.59 -27.55 1.53
N PHE A 265 30.71 -27.19 2.46
CA PHE A 265 29.83 -28.13 3.14
C PHE A 265 28.39 -28.03 2.61
N ASN A 266 27.64 -29.12 2.71
CA ASN A 266 26.21 -29.10 2.42
C ASN A 266 25.44 -28.62 3.65
N GLN A 267 24.29 -27.99 3.43
CA GLN A 267 23.44 -27.53 4.52
C GLN A 267 21.98 -27.76 4.18
N THR A 268 21.27 -28.41 5.09
CA THR A 268 19.81 -28.53 5.09
C THR A 268 19.22 -27.59 6.12
N VAL A 269 18.15 -26.86 5.78
CA VAL A 269 17.36 -26.05 6.71
C VAL A 269 15.87 -26.24 6.43
N ALA A 270 15.00 -25.96 7.40
CA ALA A 270 13.58 -26.16 7.21
C ALA A 270 13.00 -25.18 6.18
N ASN A 271 13.48 -23.93 6.15
CA ASN A 271 13.15 -22.98 5.09
C ASN A 271 14.11 -21.78 5.11
N LEU A 272 13.98 -20.89 4.11
CA LEU A 272 14.73 -19.64 4.00
C LEU A 272 13.81 -18.43 4.16
N GLY A 273 14.27 -17.42 4.88
CA GLY A 273 13.61 -16.12 4.96
C GLY A 273 12.39 -16.11 5.87
N THR A 274 11.25 -15.66 5.36
CA THR A 274 10.09 -15.28 6.16
C THR A 274 8.86 -16.00 5.66
N LYS A 275 8.05 -16.54 6.57
CA LYS A 275 6.78 -17.15 6.22
C LYS A 275 5.88 -16.11 5.56
N ASP A 276 5.19 -16.47 4.48
CA ASP A 276 4.31 -15.54 3.78
C ASP A 276 3.16 -15.09 4.70
N GLY A 277 2.88 -13.79 4.70
CA GLY A 277 1.90 -13.17 5.59
C GLY A 277 2.45 -12.72 6.94
N ASP A 278 3.64 -13.20 7.34
CA ASP A 278 4.32 -12.71 8.54
C ASP A 278 5.11 -11.42 8.23
N PRO A 279 5.17 -10.46 9.17
CA PRO A 279 6.11 -9.35 9.03
C PRO A 279 7.54 -9.89 8.96
N SER A 280 8.36 -9.35 8.06
CA SER A 280 9.79 -9.71 8.02
C SER A 280 10.38 -9.55 9.42
N PRO A 281 11.09 -10.55 9.97
CA PRO A 281 11.78 -10.41 11.25
C PRO A 281 12.67 -9.17 11.17
N GLY A 282 12.38 -8.15 11.97
CA GLY A 282 13.16 -6.90 12.00
C GLY A 282 12.81 -5.84 10.94
N GLY A 283 11.76 -6.02 10.13
CA GLY A 283 11.18 -4.95 9.31
C GLY A 283 12.06 -4.43 8.16
N VAL A 284 13.10 -5.14 7.76
CA VAL A 284 13.99 -4.72 6.65
C VAL A 284 13.25 -4.77 5.30
N GLY A 285 13.30 -3.66 4.57
CA GLY A 285 12.73 -3.53 3.22
C GLY A 285 13.56 -4.22 2.13
N LEU A 286 12.99 -4.33 0.93
CA LEU A 286 13.62 -4.90 -0.27
C LEU A 286 15.00 -4.26 -0.53
N GLY A 287 16.03 -5.09 -0.77
CA GLY A 287 17.39 -4.65 -1.12
C GLY A 287 18.40 -4.54 0.04
N TYR A 288 18.00 -4.85 1.27
CA TYR A 288 18.90 -4.94 2.45
C TYR A 288 18.91 -6.35 3.08
N SER A 289 18.49 -7.35 2.32
CA SER A 289 18.59 -8.76 2.72
C SER A 289 19.99 -9.26 2.38
N GLY A 290 20.63 -9.95 3.33
CA GLY A 290 21.99 -10.47 3.15
C GLY A 290 22.10 -11.60 2.11
N ALA A 291 23.18 -12.39 2.17
CA ALA A 291 23.46 -13.38 1.12
C ALA A 291 23.81 -14.77 1.65
N ILE A 292 23.50 -15.81 0.88
CA ILE A 292 24.03 -17.16 1.06
C ILE A 292 24.97 -17.45 -0.11
N ARG A 293 26.20 -17.85 0.21
CA ARG A 293 27.26 -18.15 -0.76
C ARG A 293 28.04 -19.38 -0.36
N ASN A 294 28.88 -19.84 -1.26
CA ASN A 294 29.88 -20.85 -0.99
C ASN A 294 31.24 -20.36 -1.48
N SER A 295 32.20 -20.20 -0.56
CA SER A 295 33.57 -19.80 -0.88
C SER A 295 34.46 -20.92 -1.40
N ALA A 296 34.04 -22.19 -1.29
CA ALA A 296 34.79 -23.31 -1.85
C ALA A 296 34.74 -23.32 -3.38
N TYR A 297 35.70 -24.01 -4.00
CA TYR A 297 35.84 -24.09 -5.46
C TYR A 297 34.83 -25.03 -6.14
N THR A 298 34.15 -25.87 -5.37
CA THR A 298 33.15 -26.83 -5.85
C THR A 298 31.78 -26.47 -5.32
N ASP A 299 30.73 -26.85 -6.06
CA ASP A 299 29.37 -26.61 -5.63
C ASP A 299 29.03 -27.36 -4.33
N SER A 300 28.37 -26.66 -3.41
CA SER A 300 27.77 -27.22 -2.20
C SER A 300 26.26 -27.22 -2.32
N VAL A 301 25.61 -28.23 -1.74
CA VAL A 301 24.14 -28.34 -1.75
C VAL A 301 23.53 -27.54 -0.60
N LEU A 302 22.66 -26.58 -0.93
CA LEU A 302 21.75 -25.92 -0.01
C LEU A 302 20.34 -26.51 -0.19
N THR A 303 19.85 -27.21 0.82
CA THR A 303 18.52 -27.82 0.84
C THR A 303 17.59 -27.02 1.74
N ALA A 304 16.44 -26.58 1.21
CA ALA A 304 15.48 -25.79 1.95
C ALA A 304 14.03 -26.06 1.53
N GLY A 305 13.10 -25.94 2.48
CA GLY A 305 11.67 -25.92 2.24
C GLY A 305 10.89 -26.90 3.10
N ASN A 306 9.69 -26.48 3.52
CA ASN A 306 8.80 -27.24 4.39
C ASN A 306 7.36 -27.19 3.82
N ALA A 307 6.35 -27.52 4.63
CA ALA A 307 4.95 -27.53 4.19
C ALA A 307 4.33 -26.12 4.05
N ASP A 308 5.00 -25.09 4.58
CA ASP A 308 4.52 -23.70 4.59
C ASP A 308 5.16 -22.88 3.46
N ASN A 309 4.49 -21.81 3.05
CA ASN A 309 5.01 -20.87 2.05
C ASN A 309 5.96 -19.86 2.68
N TYR A 310 7.10 -19.61 2.04
CA TYR A 310 8.14 -18.70 2.49
C TYR A 310 8.68 -17.86 1.34
N THR A 311 9.08 -16.63 1.68
CA THR A 311 9.80 -15.74 0.80
C THR A 311 11.18 -15.40 1.37
N TYR A 312 12.22 -15.61 0.56
CA TYR A 312 13.59 -15.21 0.85
C TYR A 312 14.03 -14.08 -0.09
N MET A 313 14.27 -12.90 0.48
CA MET A 313 14.64 -11.70 -0.27
C MET A 313 16.16 -11.49 -0.41
N GLY A 314 16.97 -12.34 0.23
CA GLY A 314 18.43 -12.29 0.14
C GLY A 314 18.97 -12.94 -1.13
N ASP A 315 20.25 -12.69 -1.39
CA ASP A 315 20.94 -13.22 -2.56
C ASP A 315 21.42 -14.66 -2.33
N ILE A 316 21.32 -15.52 -3.35
CA ILE A 316 21.95 -16.84 -3.41
C ILE A 316 22.86 -16.85 -4.63
N THR A 317 24.18 -16.86 -4.41
CA THR A 317 25.15 -16.67 -5.50
C THR A 317 26.40 -17.54 -5.36
N GLY A 318 27.09 -17.77 -6.48
CA GLY A 318 28.35 -18.52 -6.51
C GLY A 318 28.14 -20.03 -6.56
N ASN A 319 29.06 -20.78 -5.94
CA ASN A 319 29.18 -22.23 -6.10
C ASN A 319 28.16 -23.01 -5.24
N ILE A 320 26.87 -22.81 -5.51
CA ILE A 320 25.76 -23.46 -4.80
C ILE A 320 24.94 -24.28 -5.78
N SER A 321 24.62 -25.51 -5.40
CA SER A 321 23.51 -26.30 -5.93
C SER A 321 22.32 -26.15 -4.99
N PHE A 322 21.15 -25.84 -5.51
CA PHE A 322 19.95 -25.57 -4.71
C PHE A 322 18.94 -26.71 -4.79
N GLN A 323 18.44 -27.16 -3.65
CA GLN A 323 17.42 -28.21 -3.55
C GLN A 323 16.21 -27.73 -2.75
N LYS A 324 15.04 -27.72 -3.40
CA LYS A 324 13.75 -27.38 -2.79
C LYS A 324 13.05 -28.64 -2.29
N GLU A 325 12.70 -28.66 -1.01
CA GLU A 325 11.95 -29.72 -0.32
C GLU A 325 10.60 -29.22 0.23
N GLY A 326 9.74 -30.14 0.66
CA GLY A 326 8.47 -29.82 1.33
C GLY A 326 7.38 -29.27 0.39
N ALA A 327 6.12 -29.38 0.83
CA ALA A 327 4.95 -29.10 -0.01
C ALA A 327 4.69 -27.61 -0.28
N GLY A 328 5.25 -26.70 0.52
CA GLY A 328 5.02 -25.26 0.40
C GLY A 328 5.76 -24.62 -0.79
N GLU A 329 5.44 -23.37 -1.07
CA GLU A 329 6.18 -22.54 -2.01
C GLU A 329 7.39 -21.87 -1.33
N LEU A 330 8.55 -21.91 -1.97
CA LEU A 330 9.69 -21.07 -1.59
C LEU A 330 9.96 -20.07 -2.72
N LYS A 331 9.67 -18.80 -2.45
CA LYS A 331 9.97 -17.69 -3.34
C LYS A 331 11.34 -17.12 -3.05
N LEU A 332 12.24 -17.20 -4.03
CA LEU A 332 13.54 -16.53 -4.01
C LEU A 332 13.39 -15.17 -4.73
N GLY A 333 13.19 -14.12 -3.93
CA GLY A 333 12.98 -12.73 -4.39
C GLY A 333 14.27 -11.93 -4.62
N GLY A 334 15.37 -12.34 -4.00
CA GLY A 334 16.70 -11.76 -4.23
C GLY A 334 17.37 -12.25 -5.52
N THR A 335 18.66 -11.96 -5.67
CA THR A 335 19.47 -12.44 -6.80
C THR A 335 19.77 -13.92 -6.62
N THR A 336 19.58 -14.75 -7.66
CA THR A 336 19.74 -16.22 -7.59
C THR A 336 20.85 -16.73 -8.51
N LEU A 337 21.87 -15.91 -8.77
CA LEU A 337 23.01 -16.22 -9.65
C LEU A 337 23.99 -17.24 -9.04
N TYR A 338 23.48 -18.42 -8.66
CA TYR A 338 24.28 -19.58 -8.31
C TYR A 338 24.60 -20.44 -9.55
N ASN A 339 25.68 -21.22 -9.45
CA ASN A 339 26.29 -21.96 -10.55
C ASN A 339 25.82 -23.41 -10.66
N GLY A 340 25.48 -24.05 -9.53
CA GLY A 340 25.15 -25.45 -9.45
C GLY A 340 23.74 -25.79 -9.91
N THR A 341 23.30 -27.01 -9.61
CA THR A 341 22.00 -27.55 -10.08
C THR A 341 20.83 -26.93 -9.32
N THR A 342 19.68 -26.79 -9.98
CA THR A 342 18.37 -26.50 -9.38
C THR A 342 17.53 -27.78 -9.32
N VAL A 343 17.26 -28.29 -8.13
CA VAL A 343 16.43 -29.49 -7.91
C VAL A 343 15.18 -29.11 -7.13
N VAL A 344 13.99 -29.49 -7.62
CA VAL A 344 12.72 -29.31 -6.92
C VAL A 344 12.12 -30.69 -6.64
N ASN A 345 12.21 -31.15 -5.39
CA ASN A 345 11.71 -32.45 -4.98
C ASN A 345 10.23 -32.42 -4.57
N ALA A 346 9.75 -31.30 -4.02
CA ALA A 346 8.35 -31.12 -3.65
C ALA A 346 7.95 -29.63 -3.60
N GLY A 347 6.65 -29.37 -3.66
CA GLY A 347 6.08 -28.03 -3.61
C GLY A 347 6.49 -27.19 -4.82
N ILE A 348 6.56 -25.87 -4.64
CA ILE A 348 6.92 -24.93 -5.72
C ILE A 348 8.21 -24.19 -5.36
N LEU A 349 9.18 -24.16 -6.28
CA LEU A 349 10.28 -23.20 -6.26
C LEU A 349 9.93 -22.02 -7.17
N HIS A 350 9.95 -20.81 -6.63
CA HIS A 350 9.65 -19.60 -7.39
C HIS A 350 10.89 -18.70 -7.46
N LEU A 351 11.49 -18.64 -8.64
CA LEU A 351 12.62 -17.76 -8.97
C LEU A 351 12.07 -16.43 -9.51
N ALA A 352 11.99 -15.40 -8.66
CA ALA A 352 11.18 -14.22 -8.96
C ALA A 352 11.95 -13.09 -9.67
N ASN A 353 13.26 -12.96 -9.47
CA ASN A 353 14.03 -11.80 -9.96
C ASN A 353 15.04 -12.14 -11.06
N THR A 354 15.96 -13.06 -10.79
CA THR A 354 17.00 -13.50 -11.76
C THR A 354 16.95 -15.01 -11.94
N ALA A 355 17.48 -15.49 -13.06
CA ALA A 355 17.66 -16.91 -13.32
C ALA A 355 19.05 -17.35 -12.84
N PRO A 356 19.18 -18.55 -12.23
CA PRO A 356 20.47 -19.17 -11.98
C PRO A 356 21.30 -19.30 -13.25
N VAL A 357 22.63 -19.23 -13.10
CA VAL A 357 23.56 -19.09 -14.24
C VAL A 357 23.42 -20.23 -15.23
N ASN A 358 23.29 -21.45 -14.73
CA ASN A 358 23.21 -22.68 -15.53
C ASN A 358 21.80 -23.27 -15.59
N LEU A 359 20.74 -22.52 -15.25
CA LEU A 359 19.37 -23.02 -15.20
C LEU A 359 18.97 -23.77 -16.49
N THR A 360 19.39 -23.26 -17.64
CA THR A 360 19.03 -23.79 -18.97
C THR A 360 20.01 -24.85 -19.51
N ALA A 361 21.09 -25.17 -18.79
CA ALA A 361 22.09 -26.14 -19.22
C ALA A 361 21.64 -27.59 -18.99
N THR A 362 22.13 -28.52 -19.83
CA THR A 362 21.78 -29.95 -19.74
C THR A 362 22.16 -30.54 -18.40
N GLY A 363 21.19 -31.15 -17.70
CA GLY A 363 21.39 -31.81 -16.42
C GLY A 363 21.39 -30.88 -15.19
N TYR A 364 21.18 -29.57 -15.37
CA TYR A 364 21.20 -28.61 -14.26
C TYR A 364 19.84 -28.39 -13.60
N THR A 365 18.73 -28.66 -14.29
CA THR A 365 17.39 -28.52 -13.71
C THR A 365 16.68 -29.87 -13.61
N THR A 366 16.18 -30.18 -12.42
CA THR A 366 15.32 -31.34 -12.17
C THR A 366 14.08 -30.91 -11.38
N VAL A 367 12.90 -31.25 -11.89
CA VAL A 367 11.61 -31.03 -11.19
C VAL A 367 10.94 -32.39 -11.03
N ALA A 368 10.75 -32.82 -9.78
CA ALA A 368 10.14 -34.10 -9.46
C ALA A 368 8.64 -34.13 -9.83
N ALA A 369 8.07 -35.34 -9.84
CA ALA A 369 6.67 -35.50 -10.19
C ALA A 369 5.75 -34.75 -9.20
N GLY A 370 4.78 -33.99 -9.72
CA GLY A 370 3.87 -33.16 -8.93
C GLY A 370 4.47 -31.87 -8.35
N ALA A 371 5.78 -31.65 -8.48
CA ALA A 371 6.44 -30.43 -8.03
C ALA A 371 6.35 -29.29 -9.07
N GLY A 372 6.69 -28.08 -8.65
CA GLY A 372 6.56 -26.88 -9.48
C GLY A 372 7.79 -25.99 -9.55
N LEU A 373 8.01 -25.39 -10.71
CA LEU A 373 9.05 -24.39 -10.95
C LEU A 373 8.44 -23.17 -11.63
N ILE A 374 8.53 -22.01 -10.97
CA ILE A 374 8.22 -20.70 -11.57
C ILE A 374 9.54 -20.03 -11.93
N VAL A 375 9.70 -19.69 -13.20
CA VAL A 375 10.93 -19.08 -13.73
C VAL A 375 10.74 -17.59 -14.06
N PRO A 376 11.79 -16.78 -13.93
CA PRO A 376 11.72 -15.37 -14.25
C PRO A 376 11.94 -15.16 -15.75
N TYR A 377 11.03 -14.43 -16.37
CA TYR A 377 11.04 -14.11 -17.80
C TYR A 377 11.07 -12.59 -18.04
N GLY A 378 11.82 -12.18 -19.07
CA GLY A 378 11.87 -10.82 -19.61
C GLY A 378 12.71 -9.87 -18.76
N GLY A 379 13.72 -9.22 -19.36
CA GLY A 379 14.65 -8.30 -18.69
C GLY A 379 16.05 -8.88 -18.44
N THR A 380 16.87 -8.15 -17.70
CA THR A 380 18.29 -8.51 -17.47
C THR A 380 18.43 -9.71 -16.52
N ASN A 381 19.32 -10.66 -16.84
CA ASN A 381 19.57 -11.88 -16.06
C ASN A 381 18.32 -12.74 -15.82
N ARG A 382 17.35 -12.65 -16.73
CA ARG A 382 16.11 -13.45 -16.75
C ARG A 382 16.07 -14.24 -18.04
N LEU A 383 15.16 -15.20 -18.13
CA LEU A 383 14.98 -15.96 -19.35
C LEU A 383 14.34 -15.08 -20.43
N ASP A 384 14.79 -15.26 -21.66
CA ASP A 384 14.08 -14.88 -22.88
C ASP A 384 13.42 -16.13 -23.49
N ASP A 385 12.80 -16.00 -24.67
CA ASP A 385 12.15 -17.12 -25.37
C ASP A 385 13.11 -18.29 -25.60
N ALA A 386 14.34 -18.01 -26.04
CA ALA A 386 15.36 -19.03 -26.29
C ALA A 386 15.80 -19.73 -25.00
N GLY A 387 15.89 -18.99 -23.89
CA GLY A 387 16.20 -19.52 -22.57
C GLY A 387 15.10 -20.45 -22.04
N VAL A 388 13.83 -20.10 -22.24
CA VAL A 388 12.70 -20.96 -21.88
C VAL A 388 12.71 -22.25 -22.71
N ASP A 389 12.96 -22.15 -24.02
CA ASP A 389 13.09 -23.32 -24.90
C ASP A 389 14.26 -24.23 -24.53
N ALA A 390 15.40 -23.64 -24.16
CA ALA A 390 16.57 -24.36 -23.68
C ALA A 390 16.25 -25.09 -22.37
N LEU A 391 15.63 -24.42 -21.38
CA LEU A 391 15.20 -25.05 -20.14
C LEU A 391 14.26 -26.22 -20.38
N ARG A 392 13.25 -26.03 -21.24
CA ARG A 392 12.27 -27.05 -21.61
C ARG A 392 12.94 -28.30 -22.21
N THR A 393 13.99 -28.10 -23.00
CA THR A 393 14.69 -29.18 -23.72
C THR A 393 15.75 -29.89 -22.86
N ASN A 394 16.45 -29.12 -22.01
CA ASN A 394 17.60 -29.58 -21.26
C ASN A 394 17.29 -30.01 -19.82
N GLY A 395 16.15 -29.57 -19.27
CA GLY A 395 15.68 -29.92 -17.93
C GLY A 395 15.05 -31.31 -17.87
N THR A 396 15.10 -31.92 -16.69
CA THR A 396 14.41 -33.18 -16.39
C THR A 396 13.13 -32.91 -15.63
N PHE A 397 11.98 -33.22 -16.23
CA PHE A 397 10.65 -32.97 -15.66
C PHE A 397 9.93 -34.29 -15.39
N GLY A 398 9.52 -34.50 -14.14
CA GLY A 398 8.72 -35.64 -13.71
C GLY A 398 7.28 -35.58 -14.21
N ALA A 399 6.46 -36.58 -13.90
CA ALA A 399 5.05 -36.56 -14.27
C ALA A 399 4.28 -35.44 -13.55
N ASN A 400 3.30 -34.81 -14.22
CA ASN A 400 2.38 -33.85 -13.63
C ASN A 400 3.06 -32.63 -12.97
N VAL A 401 4.09 -32.07 -13.62
CA VAL A 401 4.78 -30.89 -13.08
C VAL A 401 3.94 -29.63 -13.24
N ILE A 402 4.15 -28.69 -12.33
CA ILE A 402 3.60 -27.34 -12.42
C ILE A 402 4.66 -26.42 -13.00
N ILE A 403 4.36 -25.73 -14.10
CA ILE A 403 5.29 -24.77 -14.70
C ILE A 403 4.69 -23.38 -14.59
N GLY A 404 5.51 -22.42 -14.16
CA GLY A 404 5.09 -21.04 -14.11
C GLY A 404 6.12 -20.07 -14.66
N PHE A 405 5.62 -18.87 -14.96
CA PHE A 405 6.40 -17.76 -15.47
C PHE A 405 6.12 -16.52 -14.63
N ASP A 406 7.13 -16.05 -13.91
CA ASP A 406 7.15 -14.69 -13.39
C ASP A 406 7.55 -13.77 -14.56
N VAL A 407 6.60 -13.02 -15.11
CA VAL A 407 6.86 -12.13 -16.25
C VAL A 407 7.11 -10.73 -15.71
N ALA A 408 8.28 -10.17 -16.00
CA ALA A 408 8.65 -8.82 -15.58
C ALA A 408 7.73 -7.76 -16.17
N ASP A 409 7.69 -6.60 -15.52
CA ASP A 409 6.85 -5.48 -15.95
C ASP A 409 7.20 -5.04 -17.38
N THR A 410 6.19 -4.65 -18.15
CA THR A 410 6.26 -4.31 -19.59
C THR A 410 6.65 -5.44 -20.56
N TYR A 411 7.07 -6.61 -20.07
CA TYR A 411 7.37 -7.76 -20.92
C TYR A 411 6.14 -8.62 -21.19
N SER A 412 6.17 -9.32 -22.33
CA SER A 412 5.15 -10.27 -22.74
C SER A 412 5.79 -11.58 -23.16
N TYR A 413 5.24 -12.70 -22.70
CA TYR A 413 5.65 -14.05 -23.11
C TYR A 413 4.52 -14.74 -23.88
N THR A 414 4.84 -15.44 -24.96
CA THR A 414 3.86 -16.23 -25.72
C THR A 414 4.14 -17.71 -25.54
N TYR A 415 3.30 -18.39 -24.77
CA TYR A 415 3.48 -19.80 -24.40
C TYR A 415 3.00 -20.75 -25.50
N THR A 416 3.84 -20.99 -26.50
CA THR A 416 3.48 -21.76 -27.70
C THR A 416 3.67 -23.28 -27.54
N THR A 417 4.59 -23.71 -26.67
CA THR A 417 4.91 -25.13 -26.49
C THR A 417 4.81 -25.51 -25.03
N LEU A 418 4.00 -26.54 -24.76
CA LEU A 418 3.88 -27.12 -23.42
C LEU A 418 5.23 -27.74 -23.00
N PHE A 419 5.59 -27.56 -21.73
CA PHE A 419 6.69 -28.30 -21.14
C PHE A 419 6.34 -29.80 -21.09
N PRO A 420 7.31 -30.71 -21.25
CA PRO A 420 7.07 -32.13 -21.07
C PRO A 420 6.33 -32.39 -19.74
N THR A 421 5.31 -33.24 -19.79
CA THR A 421 4.54 -33.70 -18.61
C THR A 421 3.93 -32.61 -17.72
N ALA A 422 3.87 -31.35 -18.19
CA ALA A 422 3.24 -30.26 -17.46
C ALA A 422 1.72 -30.48 -17.35
N SER A 423 1.21 -30.35 -16.13
CA SER A 423 -0.21 -30.50 -15.81
C SER A 423 -0.76 -29.31 -15.03
N GLY A 424 0.08 -28.39 -14.60
CA GLY A 424 -0.32 -27.16 -13.93
C GLY A 424 0.39 -25.94 -14.50
N PHE A 425 -0.29 -24.80 -14.41
CA PHE A 425 0.15 -23.53 -14.95
C PHE A 425 0.09 -22.43 -13.89
N ILE A 426 1.16 -21.65 -13.76
CA ILE A 426 1.19 -20.44 -12.94
C ILE A 426 1.66 -19.25 -13.76
N LYS A 427 0.87 -18.18 -13.78
CA LYS A 427 1.33 -16.86 -14.22
C LYS A 427 1.66 -16.03 -12.99
N ALA A 428 2.87 -15.51 -12.88
CA ALA A 428 3.30 -14.58 -11.84
C ALA A 428 3.90 -13.31 -12.46
N GLY A 429 4.22 -12.32 -11.62
CA GLY A 429 4.80 -11.05 -12.05
C GLY A 429 3.82 -10.11 -12.75
N PRO A 430 4.15 -8.81 -12.89
CA PRO A 430 3.24 -7.80 -13.44
C PRO A 430 3.08 -7.84 -14.97
N GLY A 431 3.98 -8.52 -15.70
CA GLY A 431 3.95 -8.59 -17.16
C GLY A 431 2.81 -9.45 -17.72
N SER A 432 2.86 -9.69 -19.03
CA SER A 432 1.80 -10.39 -19.77
C SER A 432 2.22 -11.79 -20.22
N ILE A 433 1.27 -12.73 -20.24
CA ILE A 433 1.42 -14.00 -20.92
C ILE A 433 0.27 -14.21 -21.90
N HIS A 434 0.58 -14.69 -23.10
CA HIS A 434 -0.41 -15.13 -24.08
C HIS A 434 -0.35 -16.65 -24.25
N LEU A 435 -1.50 -17.31 -24.19
CA LEU A 435 -1.69 -18.75 -24.38
C LEU A 435 -2.36 -18.98 -25.76
N PRO A 436 -1.58 -19.12 -26.85
CA PRO A 436 -2.08 -19.23 -28.22
C PRO A 436 -2.61 -20.61 -28.60
N THR A 437 -2.43 -21.63 -27.75
CA THR A 437 -2.78 -23.03 -28.04
C THR A 437 -3.59 -23.63 -26.91
N VAL A 438 -4.48 -24.57 -27.25
CA VAL A 438 -5.19 -25.38 -26.25
C VAL A 438 -4.20 -26.20 -25.42
N ALA A 439 -4.40 -26.21 -24.11
CA ALA A 439 -3.61 -26.99 -23.16
C ALA A 439 -4.53 -27.56 -22.09
N SER A 440 -4.11 -28.68 -21.49
CA SER A 440 -4.82 -29.30 -20.37
C SER A 440 -4.03 -29.06 -19.10
N TRP A 441 -4.67 -28.44 -18.11
CA TRP A 441 -4.06 -28.10 -16.82
C TRP A 441 -4.78 -28.79 -15.66
N PRO A 442 -4.84 -30.13 -15.61
CA PRO A 442 -5.71 -30.87 -14.70
C PRO A 442 -5.31 -30.76 -13.21
N THR A 443 -4.17 -30.15 -12.88
CA THR A 443 -3.72 -30.05 -11.47
C THR A 443 -3.85 -28.66 -10.87
N LEU A 444 -3.51 -27.60 -11.62
CA LEU A 444 -3.50 -26.24 -11.08
C LEU A 444 -3.54 -25.20 -12.20
N ILE A 445 -4.35 -24.16 -12.01
CA ILE A 445 -4.25 -22.90 -12.75
C ILE A 445 -4.24 -21.78 -11.73
N SER A 446 -3.13 -21.05 -11.61
CA SER A 446 -3.00 -19.90 -10.69
C SER A 446 -2.52 -18.67 -11.44
N LEU A 447 -3.31 -17.59 -11.40
CA LEU A 447 -3.00 -16.31 -12.00
C LEU A 447 -2.68 -15.33 -10.89
N ARG A 448 -1.40 -15.01 -10.75
CA ARG A 448 -0.81 -14.27 -9.63
C ARG A 448 -0.34 -12.88 -10.07
N GLY A 449 -1.22 -12.20 -10.79
CA GLY A 449 -1.04 -10.84 -11.26
C GLY A 449 -0.64 -10.70 -12.72
N GLY A 450 -0.71 -9.46 -13.18
CA GLY A 450 -0.41 -9.08 -14.56
C GLY A 450 -1.51 -9.54 -15.52
N THR A 451 -1.15 -9.72 -16.79
CA THR A 451 -2.12 -10.04 -17.86
C THR A 451 -1.99 -11.48 -18.33
N THR A 452 -3.11 -12.19 -18.43
CA THR A 452 -3.21 -13.52 -19.05
C THR A 452 -4.18 -13.44 -20.22
N SER A 453 -3.68 -13.57 -21.44
CA SER A 453 -4.46 -13.63 -22.66
C SER A 453 -4.51 -15.07 -23.17
N PHE A 454 -5.67 -15.53 -23.64
CA PHE A 454 -5.83 -16.93 -24.00
C PHE A 454 -6.81 -17.13 -25.16
N VAL A 455 -6.56 -18.14 -26.00
CA VAL A 455 -7.49 -18.63 -27.03
C VAL A 455 -8.48 -19.62 -26.41
N PRO A 456 -9.59 -19.98 -27.09
CA PRO A 456 -10.57 -20.92 -26.55
C PRO A 456 -9.93 -22.25 -26.10
N GLY A 457 -10.27 -22.72 -24.91
CA GLY A 457 -9.78 -23.96 -24.29
C GLY A 457 -8.36 -23.88 -23.71
N ALA A 458 -7.63 -22.78 -23.87
CA ALA A 458 -6.22 -22.71 -23.44
C ALA A 458 -6.01 -22.67 -21.92
N LEU A 459 -7.03 -22.26 -21.16
CA LEU A 459 -7.06 -22.37 -19.69
C LEU A 459 -7.77 -23.64 -19.21
N GLY A 460 -7.87 -24.69 -20.03
CA GLY A 460 -8.62 -25.90 -19.71
C GLY A 460 -10.13 -25.66 -19.56
N THR A 461 -10.89 -26.70 -19.20
CA THR A 461 -12.37 -26.66 -19.17
C THR A 461 -12.99 -26.96 -17.81
N THR A 462 -12.26 -27.61 -16.89
CA THR A 462 -12.81 -28.11 -15.61
C THR A 462 -12.16 -27.49 -14.39
N GLU A 463 -10.84 -27.30 -14.40
CA GLU A 463 -10.13 -26.99 -13.17
C GLU A 463 -10.41 -25.57 -12.64
N PRO A 464 -10.47 -25.40 -11.31
CA PRO A 464 -10.55 -24.08 -10.70
C PRO A 464 -9.39 -23.18 -11.14
N ILE A 465 -9.67 -21.90 -11.27
CA ILE A 465 -8.71 -20.85 -11.57
C ILE A 465 -8.51 -20.05 -10.29
N ASP A 466 -7.35 -20.25 -9.67
CA ASP A 466 -6.92 -19.50 -8.50
C ASP A 466 -6.43 -18.11 -8.93
N LEU A 467 -6.99 -17.06 -8.33
CA LEU A 467 -6.58 -15.68 -8.60
C LEU A 467 -5.85 -15.13 -7.37
N GLN A 468 -4.71 -14.49 -7.60
CA GLN A 468 -3.94 -13.77 -6.58
C GLN A 468 -3.45 -12.43 -7.13
N GLY A 469 -3.47 -11.39 -6.32
CA GLY A 469 -3.10 -10.04 -6.77
C GLY A 469 -4.04 -9.47 -7.84
N SER A 470 -3.63 -8.37 -8.46
CA SER A 470 -4.42 -7.70 -9.50
C SER A 470 -4.21 -8.36 -10.86
N ASN A 471 -5.27 -8.92 -11.44
CA ASN A 471 -5.24 -9.72 -12.65
C ASN A 471 -5.97 -9.04 -13.80
N THR A 472 -5.47 -9.19 -15.02
CA THR A 472 -6.21 -8.93 -16.25
C THR A 472 -6.33 -10.22 -17.05
N ILE A 473 -7.55 -10.69 -17.27
CA ILE A 473 -7.86 -11.91 -18.01
C ILE A 473 -8.46 -11.50 -19.36
N VAL A 474 -7.81 -11.88 -20.46
CA VAL A 474 -8.14 -11.43 -21.82
C VAL A 474 -8.65 -12.59 -22.68
N TRP A 475 -9.93 -12.58 -23.03
CA TRP A 475 -10.52 -13.48 -24.02
C TRP A 475 -10.07 -13.03 -25.42
N SER A 476 -9.03 -13.69 -25.96
CA SER A 476 -8.47 -13.33 -27.26
C SER A 476 -9.17 -14.03 -28.41
N GLY A 477 -9.22 -13.36 -29.57
CA GLY A 477 -9.91 -13.87 -30.76
C GLY A 477 -11.41 -14.07 -30.51
N VAL A 478 -12.01 -15.00 -31.24
CA VAL A 478 -13.39 -15.46 -31.00
C VAL A 478 -13.35 -16.49 -29.89
N ASN A 479 -13.74 -16.08 -28.69
CA ASN A 479 -13.64 -16.89 -27.49
C ASN A 479 -14.85 -16.70 -26.57
N THR A 480 -15.55 -17.81 -26.33
CA THR A 480 -16.77 -17.87 -25.52
C THR A 480 -16.61 -18.79 -24.31
N ASP A 481 -15.37 -19.08 -23.90
CA ASP A 481 -15.13 -19.91 -22.72
C ASP A 481 -15.77 -19.28 -21.48
N ASP A 482 -16.54 -20.07 -20.74
CA ASP A 482 -17.07 -19.69 -19.44
C ASP A 482 -16.05 -20.04 -18.36
N LEU A 483 -15.36 -19.02 -17.85
CA LEU A 483 -14.42 -19.15 -16.74
C LEU A 483 -15.07 -18.83 -15.39
N PHE A 484 -16.25 -18.21 -15.38
CA PHE A 484 -16.80 -17.55 -14.18
C PHE A 484 -17.20 -18.54 -13.09
N ALA A 485 -17.64 -19.75 -13.47
CA ALA A 485 -17.92 -20.82 -12.53
C ALA A 485 -16.65 -21.45 -11.91
N ARG A 486 -15.48 -21.22 -12.51
CA ARG A 486 -14.21 -21.82 -12.13
C ARG A 486 -13.30 -20.86 -11.36
N ILE A 487 -13.58 -19.55 -11.42
CA ILE A 487 -12.78 -18.54 -10.72
C ILE A 487 -13.00 -18.67 -9.20
N SER A 488 -11.90 -18.96 -8.48
CA SER A 488 -11.77 -18.83 -7.02
C SER A 488 -12.02 -17.37 -6.60
N PRO A 489 -12.46 -17.04 -5.37
CA PRO A 489 -12.94 -15.70 -5.05
C PRO A 489 -11.98 -14.59 -5.51
N LEU A 490 -12.55 -13.50 -6.01
CA LEU A 490 -11.81 -12.32 -6.46
C LEU A 490 -10.84 -11.86 -5.35
N PRO A 491 -9.56 -11.57 -5.66
CA PRO A 491 -8.56 -11.33 -4.63
C PRO A 491 -8.88 -10.04 -3.84
N ALA A 492 -8.71 -10.09 -2.52
CA ALA A 492 -8.90 -8.92 -1.66
C ALA A 492 -7.88 -7.81 -2.00
N ASP A 493 -8.28 -6.56 -1.82
CA ASP A 493 -7.50 -5.33 -2.07
C ASP A 493 -6.96 -5.21 -3.51
N ASN A 494 -7.54 -5.96 -4.45
CA ASN A 494 -7.04 -6.09 -5.81
C ASN A 494 -8.19 -6.02 -6.83
N THR A 495 -7.82 -5.71 -8.07
CA THR A 495 -8.78 -5.65 -9.18
C THR A 495 -8.60 -6.86 -10.09
N THR A 496 -9.71 -7.56 -10.35
CA THR A 496 -9.80 -8.54 -11.43
C THR A 496 -10.46 -7.89 -12.63
N THR A 497 -9.70 -7.71 -13.70
CA THR A 497 -10.16 -7.14 -14.97
C THR A 497 -10.51 -8.24 -15.95
N PHE A 498 -11.78 -8.29 -16.36
CA PHE A 498 -12.29 -9.12 -17.43
C PHE A 498 -12.25 -8.34 -18.74
N ASP A 499 -11.22 -8.55 -19.54
CA ASP A 499 -11.16 -8.02 -20.90
C ASP A 499 -11.75 -9.06 -21.86
N VAL A 500 -13.02 -8.85 -22.22
CA VAL A 500 -13.73 -9.79 -23.08
C VAL A 500 -13.39 -9.61 -24.56
N GLY A 501 -12.50 -8.67 -24.92
CA GLY A 501 -12.22 -8.33 -26.31
C GLY A 501 -13.52 -7.95 -27.04
N ALA A 502 -13.79 -8.57 -28.19
CA ALA A 502 -15.03 -8.41 -28.93
C ALA A 502 -16.10 -9.48 -28.60
N ASN A 503 -15.87 -10.30 -27.57
CA ASN A 503 -16.71 -11.46 -27.25
C ASN A 503 -17.89 -11.11 -26.35
N ASN A 504 -18.97 -11.87 -26.51
CA ASN A 504 -20.15 -11.77 -25.66
C ASN A 504 -20.17 -12.93 -24.68
N LEU A 505 -20.12 -12.63 -23.39
CA LEU A 505 -20.03 -13.62 -22.32
C LEU A 505 -21.17 -13.43 -21.31
N ALA A 506 -21.53 -14.50 -20.62
CA ALA A 506 -22.54 -14.48 -19.56
C ALA A 506 -21.95 -15.01 -18.25
N VAL A 507 -22.18 -14.28 -17.15
CA VAL A 507 -21.84 -14.68 -15.79
C VAL A 507 -23.08 -15.32 -15.19
N ASN A 508 -23.09 -16.65 -15.13
CA ASN A 508 -24.20 -17.44 -14.58
C ASN A 508 -23.94 -17.96 -13.17
N THR A 509 -22.74 -17.73 -12.63
CA THR A 509 -22.34 -18.08 -11.27
C THR A 509 -21.77 -16.84 -10.62
N ALA A 510 -22.19 -16.56 -9.37
CA ALA A 510 -21.83 -15.33 -8.69
C ALA A 510 -20.30 -15.23 -8.56
N LEU A 511 -19.74 -14.08 -8.95
CA LEU A 511 -18.36 -13.74 -8.65
C LEU A 511 -18.25 -13.44 -7.16
N VAL A 512 -17.59 -14.31 -6.41
CA VAL A 512 -17.43 -14.20 -4.96
C VAL A 512 -16.19 -13.37 -4.63
N GLY A 513 -16.22 -12.51 -3.61
CA GLY A 513 -15.06 -11.74 -3.16
C GLY A 513 -15.32 -11.00 -1.84
N GLY A 514 -14.27 -10.49 -1.20
CA GLY A 514 -14.39 -9.67 0.02
C GLY A 514 -14.87 -8.24 -0.26
N LEU A 515 -14.94 -7.42 0.79
CA LEU A 515 -15.34 -6.00 0.71
C LEU A 515 -14.40 -5.13 -0.15
N THR A 516 -13.15 -5.56 -0.33
CA THR A 516 -12.13 -4.85 -1.12
C THR A 516 -11.75 -5.59 -2.40
N SER A 517 -12.51 -6.62 -2.78
CA SER A 517 -12.29 -7.34 -4.05
C SER A 517 -13.00 -6.59 -5.19
N HIS A 518 -12.23 -6.04 -6.13
CA HIS A 518 -12.74 -5.19 -7.19
C HIS A 518 -12.91 -5.94 -8.52
N MET A 519 -13.94 -5.56 -9.28
CA MET A 519 -14.20 -6.06 -10.63
C MET A 519 -13.99 -4.94 -11.64
N ALA A 520 -13.35 -5.23 -12.77
CA ALA A 520 -13.32 -4.35 -13.92
C ALA A 520 -13.70 -5.08 -15.21
N LYS A 521 -14.36 -4.37 -16.13
CA LYS A 521 -14.74 -4.83 -17.47
C LYS A 521 -14.04 -4.00 -18.53
N ARG A 522 -13.37 -4.67 -19.47
CA ARG A 522 -12.75 -4.12 -20.69
C ARG A 522 -13.18 -4.89 -21.94
N GLY A 523 -12.80 -4.39 -23.11
CA GLY A 523 -13.20 -4.94 -24.40
C GLY A 523 -14.56 -4.42 -24.87
N THR A 524 -14.76 -4.37 -26.18
CA THR A 524 -15.99 -3.86 -26.82
C THR A 524 -17.17 -4.83 -26.76
N GLY A 525 -16.92 -6.12 -26.48
CA GLY A 525 -17.96 -7.14 -26.36
C GLY A 525 -18.76 -7.04 -25.06
N THR A 526 -19.89 -7.74 -25.03
CA THR A 526 -20.88 -7.68 -23.93
C THR A 526 -20.55 -8.63 -22.80
N LEU A 527 -20.67 -8.15 -21.55
CA LEU A 527 -20.71 -9.01 -20.37
C LEU A 527 -22.12 -8.97 -19.75
N THR A 528 -22.85 -10.07 -19.82
CA THR A 528 -24.18 -10.21 -19.21
C THR A 528 -24.07 -10.81 -17.82
N LEU A 529 -24.66 -10.18 -16.81
CA LEU A 529 -24.65 -10.63 -15.42
C LEU A 529 -26.02 -11.20 -15.05
N ASN A 530 -26.10 -12.52 -14.94
CA ASN A 530 -27.35 -13.26 -14.67
C ASN A 530 -27.51 -13.65 -13.19
N VAL A 531 -26.65 -13.11 -12.33
CA VAL A 531 -26.56 -13.42 -10.91
C VAL A 531 -26.17 -12.16 -10.14
N ALA A 532 -26.63 -12.07 -8.89
CA ALA A 532 -26.26 -10.99 -7.99
C ALA A 532 -24.74 -11.02 -7.69
N ALA A 533 -24.16 -9.86 -7.41
CA ALA A 533 -22.75 -9.77 -7.06
C ALA A 533 -22.46 -10.49 -5.74
N GLY A 534 -21.43 -11.33 -5.73
CA GLY A 534 -20.88 -11.94 -4.52
C GLY A 534 -19.61 -11.24 -3.98
N TYR A 535 -19.23 -10.09 -4.56
CA TYR A 535 -18.07 -9.29 -4.18
C TYR A 535 -18.48 -7.92 -3.64
N GLY A 536 -17.70 -7.35 -2.72
CA GLY A 536 -18.04 -6.08 -2.06
C GLY A 536 -17.30 -4.85 -2.58
N GLY A 537 -16.25 -5.02 -3.39
CA GLY A 537 -15.47 -3.91 -3.90
C GLY A 537 -16.09 -3.22 -5.12
N ASN A 538 -15.45 -2.12 -5.52
CA ASN A 538 -15.80 -1.33 -6.71
C ASN A 538 -16.01 -2.15 -7.99
N THR A 539 -16.93 -1.67 -8.82
CA THR A 539 -17.15 -2.15 -10.19
C THR A 539 -16.68 -1.07 -11.16
N THR A 540 -15.76 -1.40 -12.08
CA THR A 540 -15.32 -0.49 -13.14
C THR A 540 -15.75 -1.00 -14.51
N ILE A 541 -16.63 -0.28 -15.19
CA ILE A 541 -17.00 -0.57 -16.57
C ILE A 541 -16.16 0.33 -17.46
N ALA A 542 -14.92 -0.08 -17.72
CA ALA A 542 -13.95 0.73 -18.45
C ALA A 542 -14.27 0.80 -19.95
N GLN A 543 -14.70 -0.33 -20.55
CA GLN A 543 -15.03 -0.40 -21.97
C GLN A 543 -16.16 -1.39 -22.26
N GLY A 544 -17.03 -1.00 -23.19
CA GLY A 544 -18.06 -1.85 -23.76
C GLY A 544 -19.28 -2.08 -22.84
N PRO A 545 -20.26 -2.85 -23.32
CA PRO A 545 -21.51 -3.06 -22.59
C PRO A 545 -21.41 -4.11 -21.48
N VAL A 546 -22.04 -3.79 -20.34
CA VAL A 546 -22.45 -4.71 -19.28
C VAL A 546 -23.96 -4.69 -19.21
N VAL A 547 -24.59 -5.87 -19.17
CA VAL A 547 -26.05 -6.01 -19.09
C VAL A 547 -26.42 -6.75 -17.82
N THR A 548 -27.25 -6.18 -16.97
CA THR A 548 -27.79 -6.88 -15.79
C THR A 548 -29.14 -7.49 -16.13
N THR A 549 -29.42 -8.69 -15.62
CA THR A 549 -30.72 -9.38 -15.78
C THR A 549 -31.34 -9.80 -14.45
N VAL A 550 -30.67 -9.48 -13.34
CA VAL A 550 -31.12 -9.68 -11.97
C VAL A 550 -30.82 -8.44 -11.15
N ALA A 551 -31.55 -8.27 -10.05
CA ALA A 551 -31.29 -7.16 -9.13
C ALA A 551 -29.91 -7.31 -8.47
N ASP A 552 -29.25 -6.17 -8.25
CA ASP A 552 -27.94 -6.08 -7.58
C ASP A 552 -26.87 -7.01 -8.19
N ALA A 553 -26.85 -7.08 -9.52
CA ALA A 553 -25.82 -7.80 -10.28
C ALA A 553 -24.41 -7.18 -10.14
N LEU A 554 -24.33 -5.90 -9.76
CA LEU A 554 -23.10 -5.21 -9.37
C LEU A 554 -23.02 -5.07 -7.84
N SER A 555 -21.81 -4.82 -7.31
CA SER A 555 -21.62 -4.66 -5.88
C SER A 555 -22.42 -3.49 -5.30
N THR A 556 -23.17 -3.75 -4.22
CA THR A 556 -23.96 -2.72 -3.52
C THR A 556 -23.12 -1.87 -2.56
N THR A 557 -21.97 -2.38 -2.13
CA THR A 557 -21.02 -1.70 -1.24
C THR A 557 -19.89 -1.02 -2.01
N GLY A 558 -19.69 -1.38 -3.28
CA GLY A 558 -18.69 -0.80 -4.15
C GLY A 558 -19.17 0.48 -4.86
N ILE A 559 -18.21 1.33 -5.24
CA ILE A 559 -18.43 2.44 -6.16
C ILE A 559 -18.51 1.91 -7.60
N LEU A 560 -19.45 2.42 -8.39
CA LEU A 560 -19.52 2.20 -9.83
C LEU A 560 -18.70 3.25 -10.57
N TYR A 561 -17.70 2.81 -11.34
CA TYR A 561 -16.91 3.64 -12.24
C TYR A 561 -17.35 3.42 -13.69
N MET A 562 -17.73 4.49 -14.37
CA MET A 562 -18.09 4.49 -15.79
C MET A 562 -16.95 5.04 -16.63
N GLY A 563 -16.45 4.19 -17.53
CA GLY A 563 -15.34 4.48 -18.43
C GLY A 563 -13.97 4.62 -17.75
N SER A 564 -12.92 4.75 -18.56
CA SER A 564 -11.54 4.89 -18.08
C SER A 564 -10.67 5.57 -19.13
N GLY A 565 -10.05 6.70 -18.79
CA GLY A 565 -9.28 7.48 -19.76
C GLY A 565 -10.16 7.85 -20.95
N THR A 566 -9.74 7.53 -22.17
CA THR A 566 -10.52 7.80 -23.38
C THR A 566 -11.57 6.72 -23.71
N THR A 567 -11.57 5.59 -22.99
CA THR A 567 -12.52 4.50 -23.22
C THR A 567 -13.84 4.70 -22.46
N VAL A 568 -14.94 4.27 -23.09
CA VAL A 568 -16.31 4.47 -22.58
C VAL A 568 -16.96 3.15 -22.19
N GLY A 569 -17.65 3.17 -21.05
CA GLY A 569 -18.44 2.04 -20.57
C GLY A 569 -19.93 2.22 -20.90
N THR A 570 -20.62 1.10 -21.12
CA THR A 570 -22.08 1.07 -21.21
C THR A 570 -22.62 0.11 -20.17
N LEU A 571 -23.59 0.54 -19.38
CA LEU A 571 -24.31 -0.30 -18.43
C LEU A 571 -25.79 -0.30 -18.82
N THR A 572 -26.37 -1.47 -19.05
CA THR A 572 -27.81 -1.64 -19.26
C THR A 572 -28.41 -2.36 -18.06
N LEU A 573 -29.34 -1.69 -17.39
CA LEU A 573 -30.05 -2.20 -16.22
C LEU A 573 -31.45 -2.65 -16.61
N ASN A 574 -31.64 -3.97 -16.72
CA ASN A 574 -32.98 -4.54 -16.86
C ASN A 574 -33.64 -4.84 -15.52
N GLU A 575 -32.92 -4.67 -14.42
CA GLU A 575 -33.38 -4.89 -13.05
C GLU A 575 -32.80 -3.80 -12.13
N ASP A 576 -33.35 -3.69 -10.91
CA ASP A 576 -32.92 -2.69 -9.94
C ASP A 576 -31.48 -2.91 -9.49
N GLN A 577 -30.73 -1.83 -9.31
CA GLN A 577 -29.33 -1.88 -8.89
C GLN A 577 -29.06 -0.84 -7.80
N THR A 578 -28.36 -1.25 -6.75
CA THR A 578 -27.81 -0.34 -5.73
C THR A 578 -26.29 -0.28 -5.82
N VAL A 579 -25.68 0.89 -5.63
CA VAL A 579 -24.22 1.08 -5.54
C VAL A 579 -23.88 2.09 -4.44
N ALA A 580 -22.68 2.03 -3.87
CA ALA A 580 -22.25 2.92 -2.80
C ALA A 580 -21.80 4.31 -3.29
N GLY A 581 -21.60 4.47 -4.59
CA GLY A 581 -21.20 5.73 -5.21
C GLY A 581 -21.16 5.60 -6.73
N LEU A 582 -21.10 6.74 -7.41
CA LEU A 582 -21.00 6.79 -8.87
C LEU A 582 -19.88 7.75 -9.27
N VAL A 583 -18.95 7.24 -10.08
CA VAL A 583 -17.88 8.03 -10.67
C VAL A 583 -17.89 7.87 -12.17
N SER A 584 -17.76 8.98 -12.90
CA SER A 584 -17.45 8.94 -14.34
C SER A 584 -16.14 9.63 -14.58
N ALA A 585 -15.15 8.86 -15.03
CA ALA A 585 -13.77 9.30 -15.22
C ALA A 585 -13.35 9.24 -16.71
N VAL A 586 -14.30 9.49 -17.61
CA VAL A 586 -14.07 9.54 -19.05
C VAL A 586 -13.46 10.87 -19.45
N ASN A 587 -12.49 10.80 -20.36
CA ASN A 587 -11.95 11.89 -21.14
C ASN A 587 -12.14 11.59 -22.63
N ASN A 588 -13.35 11.81 -23.16
CA ASN A 588 -13.71 11.49 -24.54
C ASN A 588 -14.66 12.53 -25.13
N ASP A 589 -14.25 13.11 -26.25
CA ASP A 589 -14.93 14.22 -26.93
C ASP A 589 -16.11 13.79 -27.80
N THR A 590 -16.18 12.50 -28.15
CA THR A 590 -17.02 11.99 -29.24
C THR A 590 -18.13 11.09 -28.74
N THR A 591 -17.81 10.15 -27.84
CA THR A 591 -18.74 9.14 -27.36
C THR A 591 -18.92 9.29 -25.85
N PRO A 592 -20.17 9.35 -25.33
CA PRO A 592 -20.41 9.34 -23.90
C PRO A 592 -20.32 7.91 -23.33
N SER A 593 -19.97 7.79 -22.05
CA SER A 593 -20.39 6.61 -21.28
C SER A 593 -21.90 6.63 -21.12
N VAL A 594 -22.52 5.46 -21.03
CA VAL A 594 -23.98 5.32 -20.99
C VAL A 594 -24.41 4.44 -19.82
N ILE A 595 -25.40 4.88 -19.07
CA ILE A 595 -26.17 4.03 -18.16
C ILE A 595 -27.61 4.02 -18.68
N ASP A 596 -28.06 2.90 -19.22
CA ASP A 596 -29.42 2.71 -19.70
C ASP A 596 -30.26 1.99 -18.64
N ILE A 597 -31.23 2.68 -18.06
CA ILE A 597 -32.09 2.18 -16.99
C ILE A 597 -33.47 1.90 -17.58
N ALA A 598 -33.84 0.63 -17.71
CA ALA A 598 -35.12 0.25 -18.31
C ALA A 598 -36.31 0.89 -17.57
N ALA A 599 -37.39 1.17 -18.31
CA ALA A 599 -38.60 1.73 -17.74
C ALA A 599 -39.13 0.90 -16.56
N GLY A 600 -39.44 1.57 -15.45
CA GLY A 600 -39.88 0.93 -14.21
C GLY A 600 -38.75 0.31 -13.37
N LYS A 601 -37.49 0.42 -13.80
CA LYS A 601 -36.30 0.00 -13.03
C LYS A 601 -35.55 1.20 -12.47
N LYS A 602 -34.67 0.94 -11.50
CA LYS A 602 -33.99 1.98 -10.74
C LYS A 602 -32.49 1.69 -10.54
N LEU A 603 -31.67 2.73 -10.71
CA LEU A 603 -30.32 2.80 -10.15
C LEU A 603 -30.35 3.63 -8.87
N THR A 604 -29.97 3.04 -7.74
CA THR A 604 -29.84 3.71 -6.45
C THR A 604 -28.37 3.92 -6.11
N VAL A 605 -27.96 5.15 -5.79
CA VAL A 605 -26.60 5.51 -5.39
C VAL A 605 -26.62 6.00 -3.94
N ASN A 606 -26.08 5.21 -3.01
CA ASN A 606 -26.10 5.49 -1.57
C ASN A 606 -24.85 6.25 -1.07
N GLY A 607 -24.28 7.11 -1.91
CA GLY A 607 -23.09 7.89 -1.57
C GLY A 607 -22.72 8.91 -2.64
N PRO A 608 -21.45 9.35 -2.70
CA PRO A 608 -21.05 10.47 -3.55
C PRO A 608 -21.21 10.17 -5.03
N VAL A 609 -21.61 11.21 -5.77
CA VAL A 609 -21.56 11.23 -7.23
C VAL A 609 -20.48 12.23 -7.65
N THR A 610 -19.50 11.76 -8.41
CA THR A 610 -18.40 12.59 -8.89
C THR A 610 -18.20 12.35 -10.38
N LEU A 611 -18.56 13.35 -11.19
CA LEU A 611 -18.39 13.32 -12.63
C LEU A 611 -17.30 14.30 -13.02
N GLY A 612 -16.27 13.83 -13.72
CA GLY A 612 -15.12 14.64 -14.11
C GLY A 612 -13.80 13.97 -13.76
N VAL A 613 -12.74 14.32 -14.49
CA VAL A 613 -11.35 13.95 -14.20
C VAL A 613 -10.50 15.21 -13.98
N ALA A 614 -9.47 15.10 -13.13
CA ALA A 614 -8.54 16.19 -12.87
C ALA A 614 -7.41 16.24 -13.94
N ILE A 615 -7.80 16.29 -15.22
CA ILE A 615 -6.90 16.40 -16.37
C ILE A 615 -7.30 17.63 -17.19
N ASP A 616 -6.31 18.41 -17.66
CA ASP A 616 -6.55 19.58 -18.50
C ASP A 616 -7.28 19.22 -19.80
N THR A 617 -8.16 20.11 -20.26
CA THR A 617 -9.00 19.96 -21.45
C THR A 617 -9.83 18.68 -21.48
N ALA A 618 -10.07 18.05 -20.33
CA ALA A 618 -10.77 16.78 -20.31
C ALA A 618 -12.27 16.95 -20.57
N HIS A 619 -12.85 16.03 -21.32
CA HIS A 619 -14.29 16.00 -21.56
C HIS A 619 -14.92 14.74 -20.97
N THR A 620 -15.64 14.90 -19.87
CA THR A 620 -16.43 13.83 -19.26
C THR A 620 -17.87 13.90 -19.73
N ARG A 621 -18.33 12.85 -20.40
CA ARG A 621 -19.71 12.75 -20.89
C ARG A 621 -20.35 11.48 -20.34
N LEU A 622 -21.45 11.63 -19.62
CA LEU A 622 -22.26 10.54 -19.12
C LEU A 622 -23.72 10.78 -19.48
N ASN A 623 -24.30 9.86 -20.25
CA ASN A 623 -25.72 9.84 -20.54
C ASN A 623 -26.41 8.78 -19.67
N VAL A 624 -27.54 9.13 -19.08
CA VAL A 624 -28.41 8.19 -18.37
C VAL A 624 -29.75 8.14 -19.08
N THR A 625 -30.13 6.96 -19.56
CA THR A 625 -31.22 6.76 -20.54
C THR A 625 -32.20 5.67 -20.09
N GLY A 626 -33.15 5.27 -20.95
CA GLY A 626 -33.98 4.07 -20.78
C GLY A 626 -35.36 4.28 -20.14
N GLY A 627 -35.67 5.51 -19.69
CA GLY A 627 -36.97 5.86 -19.10
C GLY A 627 -37.20 5.36 -17.67
N GLY A 628 -36.17 4.80 -17.01
CA GLY A 628 -36.22 4.42 -15.60
C GLY A 628 -35.97 5.58 -14.62
N THR A 629 -35.50 5.21 -13.43
CA THR A 629 -35.21 6.15 -12.33
C THR A 629 -33.74 6.12 -11.92
N LEU A 630 -33.11 7.29 -11.78
CA LEU A 630 -31.86 7.45 -11.05
C LEU A 630 -32.14 8.10 -9.69
N GLU A 631 -31.78 7.42 -8.61
CA GLU A 631 -31.91 7.93 -7.24
C GLU A 631 -30.54 8.04 -6.58
N VAL A 632 -30.27 9.18 -5.96
CA VAL A 632 -29.06 9.46 -5.18
C VAL A 632 -29.44 9.79 -3.75
N ASN A 633 -28.95 8.99 -2.80
CA ASN A 633 -29.15 9.16 -1.37
C ASN A 633 -27.80 9.39 -0.69
N ASN A 634 -27.45 10.66 -0.47
CA ASN A 634 -26.16 11.05 0.10
C ASN A 634 -26.33 12.22 1.08
N VAL A 635 -27.11 11.99 2.13
CA VAL A 635 -27.48 13.03 3.12
C VAL A 635 -26.24 13.64 3.77
N GLY A 636 -26.11 14.96 3.69
CA GLY A 636 -24.96 15.74 4.13
C GLY A 636 -23.74 15.66 3.20
N GLY A 637 -23.80 14.84 2.14
CA GLY A 637 -22.71 14.63 1.20
C GLY A 637 -22.72 15.56 0.00
N THR A 638 -21.89 15.22 -0.99
CA THR A 638 -21.70 16.01 -2.22
C THR A 638 -22.15 15.24 -3.45
N PHE A 639 -22.81 15.95 -4.37
CA PHE A 639 -22.98 15.59 -5.77
C PHE A 639 -22.19 16.60 -6.60
N ALA A 640 -21.12 16.16 -7.27
CA ALA A 640 -20.27 17.01 -8.07
C ALA A 640 -20.36 16.65 -9.56
N VAL A 641 -20.78 17.61 -10.38
CA VAL A 641 -20.67 17.60 -11.84
C VAL A 641 -19.56 18.57 -12.20
N GLY A 642 -18.34 18.07 -12.33
CA GLY A 642 -17.10 18.83 -12.39
C GLY A 642 -16.29 18.67 -11.10
N VAL A 643 -15.03 18.27 -11.24
CA VAL A 643 -14.11 18.05 -10.11
C VAL A 643 -13.26 19.28 -9.82
N PRO A 644 -12.83 19.53 -8.58
CA PRO A 644 -11.84 20.57 -8.30
C PRO A 644 -10.51 20.29 -9.01
N MET A 645 -9.89 21.31 -9.59
CA MET A 645 -8.59 21.21 -10.28
C MET A 645 -7.56 22.19 -9.68
N GLY A 646 -6.28 21.95 -9.99
CA GLY A 646 -5.20 22.91 -9.70
C GLY A 646 -5.29 24.16 -10.58
N THR A 647 -4.23 24.99 -10.59
CA THR A 647 -4.22 26.21 -11.42
C THR A 647 -4.05 25.90 -12.91
N ASN A 648 -4.75 26.64 -13.79
CA ASN A 648 -4.71 26.53 -15.26
C ASN A 648 -5.09 25.16 -15.89
N LEU A 649 -6.15 24.50 -15.41
CA LEU A 649 -6.68 23.29 -16.05
C LEU A 649 -8.19 23.44 -16.29
N ASP A 650 -8.67 23.06 -17.48
CA ASP A 650 -10.08 23.12 -17.86
C ASP A 650 -10.72 21.72 -17.91
N ASN A 651 -11.96 21.58 -17.45
CA ASN A 651 -12.75 20.36 -17.68
C ASN A 651 -14.19 20.67 -18.11
N GLN A 652 -14.67 19.94 -19.12
CA GLN A 652 -16.08 19.94 -19.50
C GLN A 652 -16.78 18.68 -19.02
N VAL A 653 -17.85 18.84 -18.23
CA VAL A 653 -18.74 17.73 -17.91
C VAL A 653 -20.09 17.90 -18.59
N THR A 654 -20.54 16.89 -19.34
CA THR A 654 -21.94 16.78 -19.79
C THR A 654 -22.56 15.58 -19.11
N PHE A 655 -23.50 15.85 -18.20
CA PHE A 655 -24.31 14.85 -17.55
C PHE A 655 -25.75 14.98 -18.04
N ASP A 656 -26.18 14.06 -18.89
CA ASP A 656 -27.48 14.12 -19.56
C ASP A 656 -28.41 13.02 -19.06
N MET A 657 -29.48 13.41 -18.37
CA MET A 657 -30.53 12.52 -17.87
C MET A 657 -31.88 12.76 -18.57
N SER A 658 -31.92 13.54 -19.66
CA SER A 658 -33.17 13.97 -20.30
C SER A 658 -34.03 12.82 -20.83
N ALA A 659 -33.45 11.64 -21.01
CA ALA A 659 -34.14 10.41 -21.43
C ALA A 659 -34.62 9.52 -20.26
N LEU A 660 -34.42 9.95 -19.01
CA LEU A 660 -35.01 9.29 -17.84
C LEU A 660 -36.42 9.81 -17.54
N ALA A 661 -37.25 8.96 -16.94
CA ALA A 661 -38.54 9.39 -16.40
C ALA A 661 -38.35 10.18 -15.12
N THR A 662 -37.52 9.67 -14.20
CA THR A 662 -37.36 10.28 -12.88
C THR A 662 -35.90 10.38 -12.44
N PHE A 663 -35.55 11.52 -11.85
CA PHE A 663 -34.31 11.72 -11.11
C PHE A 663 -34.60 12.21 -9.69
N THR A 664 -33.99 11.58 -8.69
CA THR A 664 -34.04 12.06 -7.31
C THR A 664 -32.64 12.20 -6.74
N ALA A 665 -32.36 13.32 -6.08
CA ALA A 665 -31.13 13.53 -5.32
C ALA A 665 -31.45 14.09 -3.94
N ASN A 666 -31.30 13.25 -2.91
CA ASN A 666 -31.42 13.62 -1.52
C ASN A 666 -30.04 13.78 -0.88
N LEU A 667 -29.58 15.03 -0.81
CA LEU A 667 -28.35 15.43 -0.15
C LEU A 667 -28.61 16.04 1.24
N GLY A 668 -29.88 16.16 1.65
CA GLY A 668 -30.28 16.77 2.93
C GLY A 668 -29.94 18.26 3.06
N ALA A 669 -30.31 18.85 4.20
CA ALA A 669 -30.21 20.30 4.44
C ALA A 669 -28.78 20.86 4.57
N THR A 670 -27.77 19.99 4.64
CA THR A 670 -26.34 20.36 4.72
C THR A 670 -25.53 19.89 3.52
N GLY A 671 -26.11 19.10 2.61
CA GLY A 671 -25.40 18.60 1.44
C GLY A 671 -25.22 19.63 0.33
N LEU A 672 -24.36 19.30 -0.62
CA LEU A 672 -23.94 20.20 -1.70
C LEU A 672 -24.16 19.55 -3.07
N LEU A 673 -24.95 20.21 -3.93
CA LEU A 673 -24.89 19.98 -5.37
C LEU A 673 -24.01 21.05 -6.01
N LYS A 674 -22.97 20.60 -6.72
CA LYS A 674 -22.00 21.46 -7.39
C LYS A 674 -22.00 21.18 -8.89
N ILE A 675 -22.14 22.22 -9.70
CA ILE A 675 -22.09 22.16 -11.17
C ILE A 675 -21.01 23.12 -11.66
N GLY A 676 -19.95 22.57 -12.22
CA GLY A 676 -18.69 23.23 -12.56
C GLY A 676 -17.53 22.76 -11.67
N ASP A 677 -16.34 22.86 -12.22
CA ASP A 677 -15.04 22.56 -11.62
C ASP A 677 -14.51 23.74 -10.76
N THR A 678 -13.25 23.71 -10.34
CA THR A 678 -12.54 24.89 -9.76
C THR A 678 -11.19 24.99 -10.44
N GLY A 679 -11.05 25.92 -11.39
CA GLY A 679 -9.81 26.22 -12.08
C GLY A 679 -9.70 27.72 -12.39
N ASP A 680 -8.50 28.19 -12.68
CA ASP A 680 -8.23 29.53 -13.21
C ASP A 680 -7.59 29.43 -14.60
N ASN A 681 -8.24 29.98 -15.62
CA ASN A 681 -7.63 30.42 -16.90
C ASN A 681 -7.53 29.34 -18.01
N ALA A 682 -8.60 29.26 -18.83
CA ALA A 682 -8.62 29.32 -20.32
C ALA A 682 -9.09 28.12 -21.19
N ASN A 683 -10.41 27.81 -21.28
CA ASN A 683 -11.12 27.45 -22.54
C ASN A 683 -12.67 27.48 -22.42
N VAL A 684 -13.37 27.70 -23.55
CA VAL A 684 -14.76 28.22 -23.69
C VAL A 684 -15.88 27.17 -23.54
N ARG A 685 -15.76 26.19 -22.62
CA ARG A 685 -16.66 25.02 -22.62
C ARG A 685 -17.52 24.88 -21.37
N PRO A 686 -18.86 24.86 -21.51
CA PRO A 686 -19.74 24.81 -20.35
C PRO A 686 -19.89 23.38 -19.82
N THR A 687 -19.86 23.23 -18.50
CA THR A 687 -20.42 22.07 -17.81
C THR A 687 -21.96 22.14 -17.86
N ASN A 688 -22.59 21.03 -18.22
CA ASN A 688 -24.03 20.90 -18.34
C ASN A 688 -24.51 19.73 -17.48
N MET A 689 -25.46 20.00 -16.59
CA MET A 689 -26.30 18.98 -15.96
C MET A 689 -27.71 19.14 -16.52
N ILE A 690 -28.20 18.12 -17.23
CA ILE A 690 -29.53 18.09 -17.84
C ILE A 690 -30.39 17.10 -17.06
N LEU A 691 -31.49 17.59 -16.50
CA LEU A 691 -32.35 16.80 -15.62
C LEU A 691 -33.30 15.87 -16.38
N ALA A 692 -33.76 14.81 -15.69
CA ALA A 692 -34.82 13.91 -16.15
C ALA A 692 -36.16 14.63 -16.26
N ALA A 693 -37.13 14.02 -16.95
CA ALA A 693 -38.45 14.61 -17.15
C ALA A 693 -39.06 15.10 -15.81
N ASP A 694 -39.15 14.21 -14.83
CA ASP A 694 -39.51 14.57 -13.45
C ASP A 694 -38.27 14.50 -12.55
N SER A 695 -37.97 15.57 -11.83
CA SER A 695 -36.76 15.67 -11.00
C SER A 695 -37.04 16.26 -9.63
N THR A 696 -36.54 15.61 -8.56
CA THR A 696 -36.57 16.14 -7.19
C THR A 696 -35.15 16.24 -6.64
N ILE A 697 -34.72 17.45 -6.28
CA ILE A 697 -33.41 17.70 -5.67
C ILE A 697 -33.61 18.34 -4.30
N THR A 698 -33.06 17.72 -3.26
CA THR A 698 -32.98 18.29 -1.90
C THR A 698 -31.51 18.44 -1.53
N ALA A 699 -31.06 19.67 -1.30
CA ALA A 699 -29.69 19.98 -0.90
C ALA A 699 -29.65 21.16 0.08
N GLY A 700 -28.59 21.31 0.86
CA GLY A 700 -28.38 22.52 1.65
C GLY A 700 -28.01 23.69 0.75
N THR A 701 -27.11 23.43 -0.19
CA THR A 701 -26.65 24.41 -1.17
C THR A 701 -26.58 23.79 -2.56
N ILE A 702 -27.04 24.55 -3.55
CA ILE A 702 -26.79 24.28 -4.97
C ILE A 702 -25.90 25.40 -5.49
N THR A 703 -24.77 25.06 -6.10
CA THR A 703 -23.84 26.04 -6.68
C THR A 703 -23.55 25.71 -8.14
N ILE A 704 -23.77 26.70 -9.01
CA ILE A 704 -23.59 26.60 -10.45
C ILE A 704 -22.56 27.65 -10.88
N GLY A 705 -21.45 27.23 -11.47
CA GLY A 705 -20.33 28.10 -11.83
C GLY A 705 -19.47 28.57 -10.63
N PRO A 706 -18.85 27.65 -9.86
CA PRO A 706 -17.95 28.01 -8.75
C PRO A 706 -16.51 28.35 -9.16
N SER A 707 -16.19 28.31 -10.46
CA SER A 707 -14.84 28.43 -11.02
C SER A 707 -14.54 29.78 -11.70
N SER A 708 -13.35 29.87 -12.31
CA SER A 708 -12.86 31.07 -12.98
C SER A 708 -12.51 30.81 -14.44
N HIS A 709 -13.33 30.12 -15.22
CA HIS A 709 -13.07 29.81 -16.64
C HIS A 709 -13.46 30.95 -17.60
N GLY A 710 -14.48 31.73 -17.25
CA GLY A 710 -15.13 32.67 -18.16
C GLY A 710 -16.16 32.00 -19.07
N VAL A 711 -16.99 31.10 -18.52
CA VAL A 711 -18.09 30.45 -19.25
C VAL A 711 -19.30 30.23 -18.32
N THR A 712 -20.50 30.10 -18.89
CA THR A 712 -21.72 29.84 -18.12
C THR A 712 -21.95 28.34 -17.95
N MET A 713 -21.91 27.86 -16.71
CA MET A 713 -22.28 26.50 -16.33
C MET A 713 -23.79 26.37 -16.22
N ASN A 714 -24.37 25.22 -16.60
CA ASN A 714 -25.81 25.10 -16.78
C ASN A 714 -26.40 23.96 -15.94
N LEU A 715 -27.40 24.29 -15.13
CA LEU A 715 -28.43 23.35 -14.68
C LEU A 715 -29.66 23.53 -15.58
N LYS A 716 -29.96 22.50 -16.37
CA LYS A 716 -31.10 22.49 -17.31
C LYS A 716 -32.20 21.59 -16.78
N LEU A 717 -33.36 22.19 -16.48
CA LEU A 717 -34.54 21.51 -15.95
C LEU A 717 -35.22 20.63 -17.01
N GLY A 718 -35.86 19.56 -16.55
CA GLY A 718 -36.54 18.58 -17.37
C GLY A 718 -37.89 19.05 -17.89
N SER A 719 -38.45 18.27 -18.83
CA SER A 719 -39.69 18.56 -19.53
C SER A 719 -40.98 18.38 -18.72
N GLY A 720 -40.89 17.73 -17.56
CA GLY A 720 -41.99 17.45 -16.63
C GLY A 720 -41.88 18.31 -15.35
N THR A 721 -42.04 17.68 -14.19
CA THR A 721 -42.08 18.37 -12.89
C THR A 721 -40.69 18.46 -12.28
N ASN A 722 -40.21 19.68 -12.00
CA ASN A 722 -38.93 19.89 -11.33
C ASN A 722 -39.16 20.47 -9.92
N VAL A 723 -38.84 19.72 -8.88
CA VAL A 723 -38.91 20.15 -7.48
C VAL A 723 -37.49 20.38 -6.96
N ILE A 724 -37.16 21.63 -6.66
CA ILE A 724 -35.84 22.03 -6.16
C ILE A 724 -35.99 22.58 -4.73
N ASN A 725 -35.50 21.82 -3.76
CA ASN A 725 -35.50 22.16 -2.34
C ASN A 725 -34.06 22.49 -1.91
N THR A 726 -33.75 23.77 -1.74
CA THR A 726 -32.42 24.21 -1.30
C THR A 726 -32.47 25.43 -0.40
N ASN A 727 -31.67 25.45 0.66
CA ASN A 727 -31.56 26.66 1.50
C ASN A 727 -30.89 27.80 0.74
N THR A 728 -29.96 27.48 -0.16
CA THR A 728 -29.23 28.46 -0.96
C THR A 728 -29.01 27.97 -2.38
N LEU A 729 -29.41 28.78 -3.36
CA LEU A 729 -29.10 28.61 -4.78
C LEU A 729 -28.14 29.70 -5.21
N ASN A 730 -26.96 29.29 -5.65
CA ASN A 730 -25.88 30.17 -6.06
C ASN A 730 -25.62 30.03 -7.56
N LEU A 731 -25.68 31.16 -8.29
CA LEU A 731 -25.39 31.26 -9.71
C LEU A 731 -24.16 32.16 -9.91
N GLY A 732 -23.06 31.58 -10.42
CA GLY A 732 -21.79 32.25 -10.67
C GLY A 732 -21.13 32.78 -9.40
N THR A 733 -20.54 31.88 -8.61
CA THR A 733 -19.79 32.23 -7.38
C THR A 733 -18.29 32.27 -7.56
N GLY A 734 -17.75 31.64 -8.61
CA GLY A 734 -16.33 31.66 -8.90
C GLY A 734 -15.92 32.92 -9.66
N ASN A 735 -14.63 33.15 -9.94
CA ASN A 735 -14.16 34.49 -10.30
C ASN A 735 -14.57 35.01 -11.67
N ARG A 736 -14.84 34.13 -12.64
CA ARG A 736 -15.24 34.52 -14.00
C ARG A 736 -16.51 33.84 -14.48
N ASP A 737 -16.91 32.74 -13.85
CA ASP A 737 -17.97 31.91 -14.40
C ASP A 737 -19.37 32.44 -14.13
N GLY A 738 -20.22 32.18 -15.12
CA GLY A 738 -21.65 32.36 -15.02
C GLY A 738 -22.32 31.09 -14.52
N GLY A 739 -23.46 31.25 -13.85
CA GLY A 739 -24.38 30.15 -13.57
C GLY A 739 -25.72 30.35 -14.27
N ALA A 740 -26.23 29.31 -14.91
CA ALA A 740 -27.55 29.28 -15.53
C ALA A 740 -28.45 28.23 -14.88
N PHE A 741 -29.66 28.65 -14.51
CA PHE A 741 -30.78 27.82 -14.08
C PHE A 741 -31.92 28.06 -15.07
N ILE A 742 -32.12 27.10 -15.98
CA ILE A 742 -32.97 27.24 -17.18
C ILE A 742 -33.68 25.93 -17.52
N PHE A 743 -34.73 25.95 -18.34
CA PHE A 743 -35.30 24.70 -18.90
C PHE A 743 -34.50 24.19 -20.10
N ASN A 744 -34.44 22.87 -20.27
CA ASN A 744 -33.78 22.24 -21.42
C ASN A 744 -34.60 22.36 -22.72
N GLY A 745 -35.93 22.49 -22.60
CA GLY A 745 -36.87 22.56 -23.72
C GLY A 745 -38.10 23.40 -23.38
N ALA A 746 -39.11 23.39 -24.24
CA ALA A 746 -40.26 24.31 -24.15
C ALA A 746 -41.39 23.88 -23.20
N THR A 747 -41.24 22.76 -22.49
CA THR A 747 -42.25 22.25 -21.54
C THR A 747 -41.63 22.02 -20.16
N GLY A 748 -42.48 21.93 -19.13
CA GLY A 748 -42.09 21.60 -17.77
C GLY A 748 -42.55 22.64 -16.76
N THR A 749 -42.48 22.27 -15.49
CA THR A 749 -42.79 23.11 -14.33
C THR A 749 -41.63 23.12 -13.36
N VAL A 750 -41.57 24.17 -12.51
CA VAL A 750 -40.58 24.24 -11.45
C VAL A 750 -41.18 24.71 -10.14
N THR A 751 -40.86 24.02 -9.05
CA THR A 751 -41.10 24.45 -7.67
C THR A 751 -39.76 24.70 -6.99
N LEU A 752 -39.61 25.86 -6.35
CA LEU A 752 -38.41 26.23 -5.61
C LEU A 752 -38.75 26.58 -4.16
N ARG A 753 -38.13 25.85 -3.21
CA ARG A 753 -38.32 25.96 -1.75
C ARG A 753 -36.99 25.82 -1.01
N ASP A 754 -37.00 26.06 0.30
CA ASP A 754 -35.89 25.67 1.19
C ASP A 754 -35.67 24.15 1.24
N ALA A 755 -34.59 23.68 1.88
CA ALA A 755 -34.28 22.25 1.93
C ALA A 755 -35.33 21.43 2.71
N ALA A 756 -36.16 22.08 3.54
CA ALA A 756 -37.30 21.46 4.22
C ALA A 756 -38.55 21.33 3.33
N GLY A 757 -38.53 21.92 2.13
CA GLY A 757 -39.59 21.82 1.12
C GLY A 757 -40.81 22.69 1.38
N THR A 758 -40.77 23.58 2.38
CA THR A 758 -41.93 24.40 2.78
C THR A 758 -41.61 25.88 2.92
N GLY A 759 -40.35 26.23 3.16
CA GLY A 759 -39.89 27.59 3.40
C GLY A 759 -39.22 28.24 2.19
N ARG A 760 -38.59 29.38 2.47
CA ARG A 760 -38.00 30.31 1.48
C ARG A 760 -36.54 29.99 1.18
N VAL A 761 -36.17 29.96 -0.11
CA VAL A 761 -34.77 29.81 -0.56
C VAL A 761 -34.04 31.16 -0.62
N ASN A 762 -32.73 31.18 -0.38
CA ASN A 762 -31.89 32.32 -0.75
C ASN A 762 -31.30 32.12 -2.15
N VAL A 763 -31.55 33.04 -3.07
CA VAL A 763 -31.03 33.01 -4.44
C VAL A 763 -29.98 34.09 -4.60
N ASN A 764 -28.75 33.69 -4.86
CA ASN A 764 -27.62 34.59 -5.07
C ASN A 764 -27.12 34.49 -6.52
N MET A 765 -27.01 35.61 -7.21
CA MET A 765 -26.52 35.70 -8.59
C MET A 765 -25.30 36.61 -8.64
N GLY A 766 -24.16 36.10 -9.13
CA GLY A 766 -22.90 36.86 -9.18
C GLY A 766 -22.29 37.13 -7.80
N ASN A 767 -22.34 36.17 -6.89
CA ASN A 767 -21.83 36.31 -5.52
C ASN A 767 -20.40 35.77 -5.40
N ALA A 768 -19.41 36.62 -5.66
CA ALA A 768 -18.03 36.18 -5.72
C ALA A 768 -17.07 37.13 -5.02
N THR A 769 -16.05 36.57 -4.39
CA THR A 769 -15.35 37.20 -3.26
C THR A 769 -14.08 37.95 -3.65
N THR A 770 -13.52 37.74 -4.85
CA THR A 770 -12.32 38.45 -5.36
C THR A 770 -12.33 38.51 -6.91
N GLN A 771 -12.06 39.65 -7.55
CA GLN A 771 -11.60 39.69 -8.96
C GLN A 771 -10.57 40.78 -9.10
N ASN A 772 -9.78 40.70 -10.18
CA ASN A 772 -9.01 41.79 -10.77
C ASN A 772 -9.00 41.68 -12.32
N THR A 773 -10.02 41.06 -12.96
CA THR A 773 -10.04 40.76 -14.42
C THR A 773 -11.16 41.49 -15.18
N GLY A 774 -10.94 41.78 -16.47
CA GLY A 774 -11.89 42.48 -17.35
C GLY A 774 -13.02 41.65 -17.97
N TYR A 775 -13.24 40.40 -17.54
CA TYR A 775 -14.21 39.48 -18.15
C TYR A 775 -15.67 39.81 -17.78
N THR A 776 -16.60 39.61 -18.72
CA THR A 776 -18.05 39.78 -18.50
C THR A 776 -18.73 38.45 -18.19
N ALA A 777 -19.09 38.22 -16.92
CA ALA A 777 -19.81 37.02 -16.50
C ALA A 777 -21.33 37.19 -16.67
N SER A 778 -22.04 36.13 -17.08
CA SER A 778 -23.49 36.11 -17.25
C SER A 778 -24.15 35.06 -16.36
N ASN A 779 -25.00 35.51 -15.44
CA ASN A 779 -25.81 34.67 -14.56
C ASN A 779 -27.27 34.76 -14.96
N THR A 780 -27.91 33.62 -15.16
CA THR A 780 -29.27 33.54 -15.69
C THR A 780 -30.12 32.64 -14.82
N PHE A 781 -31.21 33.18 -14.30
CA PHE A 781 -32.32 32.41 -13.74
C PHE A 781 -33.52 32.68 -14.65
N ASP A 782 -33.94 31.69 -15.42
CA ASP A 782 -34.99 31.88 -16.43
C ASP A 782 -36.01 30.76 -16.39
N THR A 783 -37.25 31.12 -16.08
CA THR A 783 -38.40 30.22 -16.10
C THR A 783 -39.47 30.67 -17.11
N THR A 784 -39.10 31.51 -18.08
CA THR A 784 -40.05 32.08 -19.06
C THR A 784 -40.72 31.01 -19.91
N GLY A 785 -42.04 31.12 -20.10
CA GLY A 785 -42.85 30.14 -20.80
C GLY A 785 -43.26 28.91 -19.97
N HIS A 786 -42.83 28.82 -18.71
CA HIS A 786 -43.07 27.67 -17.84
C HIS A 786 -43.86 28.05 -16.59
N ALA A 787 -44.71 27.14 -16.09
CA ALA A 787 -45.38 27.36 -14.81
C ALA A 787 -44.35 27.20 -13.68
N ALA A 788 -44.05 28.29 -12.98
CA ALA A 788 -43.09 28.33 -11.88
C ALA A 788 -43.78 28.69 -10.56
N ASP A 789 -43.46 27.96 -9.51
CA ASP A 789 -43.88 28.21 -8.13
C ASP A 789 -42.64 28.46 -7.26
N LEU A 790 -42.34 29.73 -7.01
CA LEU A 790 -41.06 30.17 -6.47
C LEU A 790 -41.27 30.89 -5.13
N LEU A 791 -40.69 30.34 -4.05
CA LEU A 791 -40.74 30.94 -2.71
C LEU A 791 -39.33 31.36 -2.30
N ILE A 792 -39.01 32.64 -2.47
CA ILE A 792 -37.67 33.20 -2.28
C ILE A 792 -37.63 34.10 -1.04
N GLY A 793 -36.63 33.91 -0.21
CA GLY A 793 -36.29 34.74 0.95
C GLY A 793 -35.59 35.99 0.46
N THR A 794 -34.30 35.86 0.16
CA THR A 794 -33.52 36.92 -0.45
C THR A 794 -33.20 36.56 -1.90
N LEU A 795 -33.56 37.44 -2.84
CA LEU A 795 -32.96 37.46 -4.18
C LEU A 795 -31.85 38.51 -4.19
N ALA A 796 -30.60 38.08 -4.15
CA ALA A 796 -29.43 38.95 -4.19
C ALA A 796 -28.72 38.85 -5.54
N THR A 797 -28.47 40.00 -6.16
CA THR A 797 -27.65 40.09 -7.38
C THR A 797 -26.43 40.96 -7.07
N SER A 798 -25.24 40.36 -7.22
CA SER A 798 -23.91 40.93 -6.93
C SER A 798 -23.58 41.31 -5.48
N PRO A 799 -23.87 40.50 -4.44
CA PRO A 799 -23.68 40.91 -3.04
C PRO A 799 -22.21 41.03 -2.55
N ALA A 800 -21.17 40.71 -3.34
CA ALA A 800 -19.77 40.70 -2.89
C ALA A 800 -18.82 41.46 -3.83
N GLY A 801 -17.87 42.19 -3.22
CA GLY A 801 -16.93 43.10 -3.87
C GLY A 801 -15.88 42.38 -4.72
N ARG A 802 -15.87 42.69 -6.01
CA ARG A 802 -14.85 42.27 -6.97
C ARG A 802 -13.97 43.46 -7.35
N GLY A 803 -12.64 43.29 -7.38
CA GLY A 803 -11.70 44.29 -7.89
C GLY A 803 -11.64 44.30 -9.43
N ALA A 804 -11.33 45.48 -9.98
CA ALA A 804 -10.97 45.86 -11.36
C ALA A 804 -11.61 45.16 -12.60
N ALA A 805 -12.33 45.99 -13.40
CA ALA A 805 -12.57 46.02 -14.86
C ALA A 805 -13.69 45.17 -15.53
N GLY A 806 -14.19 44.08 -14.96
CA GLY A 806 -15.24 43.24 -15.59
C GLY A 806 -16.70 43.62 -15.23
N THR A 807 -17.67 43.32 -16.12
CA THR A 807 -19.12 43.51 -15.87
C THR A 807 -19.80 42.21 -15.45
N MET A 808 -20.60 42.20 -14.38
CA MET A 808 -21.47 41.06 -14.05
C MET A 808 -22.88 41.32 -14.56
N THR A 809 -23.35 40.50 -15.49
CA THR A 809 -24.73 40.53 -15.97
C THR A 809 -25.55 39.48 -15.23
N ASN A 810 -26.58 39.90 -14.52
CA ASN A 810 -27.50 39.00 -13.82
C ASN A 810 -28.90 39.20 -14.42
N THR A 811 -29.52 38.13 -14.87
CA THR A 811 -30.87 38.17 -15.46
C THR A 811 -31.77 37.17 -14.75
N PHE A 812 -32.77 37.67 -14.03
CA PHE A 812 -33.85 36.87 -13.45
C PHE A 812 -35.11 37.11 -14.27
N SER A 813 -35.72 36.06 -14.81
CA SER A 813 -36.91 36.17 -15.67
C SER A 813 -38.02 35.21 -15.21
N PHE A 814 -39.22 35.76 -15.05
CA PHE A 814 -40.44 35.06 -14.66
C PHE A 814 -41.66 35.63 -15.40
N ASP A 815 -42.52 34.78 -15.94
CA ASP A 815 -43.73 35.22 -16.67
C ASP A 815 -45.00 34.38 -16.42
N ASN A 816 -44.93 33.28 -15.66
CA ASN A 816 -46.09 32.41 -15.44
C ASN A 816 -46.00 31.65 -14.10
N GLY A 817 -47.13 31.50 -13.41
CA GLY A 817 -47.23 30.83 -12.10
C GLY A 817 -47.27 31.80 -10.91
N THR A 818 -46.63 31.42 -9.80
CA THR A 818 -46.55 32.20 -8.54
C THR A 818 -45.10 32.49 -8.15
N LEU A 819 -44.81 33.76 -7.88
CA LEU A 819 -43.51 34.22 -7.38
C LEU A 819 -43.71 35.03 -6.10
N ASP A 820 -43.09 34.59 -5.02
CA ASP A 820 -43.11 35.30 -3.73
C ASP A 820 -41.68 35.55 -3.26
N ILE A 821 -41.28 36.82 -3.19
CA ILE A 821 -39.95 37.26 -2.77
C ILE A 821 -40.06 38.14 -1.51
N ALA A 822 -39.38 37.76 -0.42
CA ALA A 822 -39.39 38.56 0.80
C ALA A 822 -38.43 39.77 0.72
N THR A 823 -37.27 39.65 0.08
CA THR A 823 -36.27 40.73 -0.04
C THR A 823 -35.56 40.70 -1.39
N ILE A 824 -35.37 41.86 -2.03
CA ILE A 824 -34.62 41.99 -3.29
C ILE A 824 -33.42 42.93 -3.09
N ASN A 825 -32.24 42.36 -3.21
CA ASN A 825 -30.97 43.05 -3.16
C ASN A 825 -30.43 43.17 -4.59
N MET A 826 -30.81 44.22 -5.32
CA MET A 826 -30.52 44.33 -6.76
C MET A 826 -29.30 45.20 -7.04
N ALA A 827 -28.37 44.70 -7.84
CA ALA A 827 -27.20 45.46 -8.29
C ALA A 827 -26.43 46.11 -7.11
N ILE A 828 -26.19 45.35 -6.04
CA ILE A 828 -25.35 45.81 -4.94
C ILE A 828 -23.91 45.86 -5.47
N ALA A 829 -23.23 47.00 -5.41
CA ALA A 829 -21.82 47.11 -5.79
C ALA A 829 -21.01 47.44 -4.54
N MET A 830 -20.02 46.60 -4.22
CA MET A 830 -19.09 46.82 -3.10
C MET A 830 -17.67 47.21 -3.59
N GLY A 831 -17.53 47.78 -4.80
CA GLY A 831 -16.26 48.15 -5.44
C GLY A 831 -16.43 48.96 -6.74
N PRO A 832 -15.37 49.24 -7.51
CA PRO A 832 -15.40 50.12 -8.70
C PRO A 832 -16.04 49.50 -9.97
N ASN A 833 -16.66 48.31 -9.91
CA ASN A 833 -17.16 47.56 -11.06
C ASN A 833 -18.66 47.78 -11.32
N THR A 834 -19.08 47.66 -12.58
CA THR A 834 -20.48 47.71 -13.01
C THR A 834 -21.17 46.35 -12.88
N SER A 835 -22.18 46.27 -12.03
CA SER A 835 -23.16 45.17 -12.04
C SER A 835 -24.38 45.59 -12.87
N ASN A 836 -24.76 44.77 -13.85
CA ASN A 836 -25.96 44.93 -14.65
C ASN A 836 -26.96 43.86 -14.24
N SER A 837 -27.89 44.19 -13.36
CA SER A 837 -28.93 43.26 -12.92
C SER A 837 -30.27 43.62 -13.53
N THR A 838 -30.89 42.66 -14.22
CA THR A 838 -32.22 42.78 -14.81
C THR A 838 -33.15 41.75 -14.16
N ILE A 839 -34.28 42.21 -13.64
CA ILE A 839 -35.38 41.38 -13.20
C ILE A 839 -36.55 41.62 -14.16
N ASN A 840 -36.97 40.59 -14.89
CA ASN A 840 -38.09 40.63 -15.82
C ASN A 840 -39.30 39.90 -15.24
N LEU A 841 -40.40 40.63 -15.07
CA LEU A 841 -41.70 40.14 -14.62
C LEU A 841 -42.70 40.30 -15.78
N GLY A 842 -42.98 39.20 -16.49
CA GLY A 842 -43.80 39.17 -17.70
C GLY A 842 -45.24 38.72 -17.51
N GLY A 843 -45.59 38.14 -16.36
CA GLY A 843 -46.90 37.53 -16.11
C GLY A 843 -46.99 36.84 -14.75
N GLY A 844 -48.03 36.02 -14.53
CA GLY A 844 -48.29 35.32 -13.26
C GLY A 844 -48.77 36.20 -12.11
N THR A 845 -48.71 35.65 -10.89
CA THR A 845 -48.97 36.36 -9.62
C THR A 845 -47.65 36.56 -8.89
N VAL A 846 -47.23 37.82 -8.70
CA VAL A 846 -45.97 38.17 -8.05
C VAL A 846 -46.25 38.95 -6.77
N LEU A 847 -45.64 38.54 -5.66
CA LEU A 847 -45.60 39.26 -4.39
C LEU A 847 -44.17 39.67 -4.05
N LEU A 848 -43.93 40.97 -3.90
CA LEU A 848 -42.65 41.55 -3.53
C LEU A 848 -42.71 42.13 -2.11
N GLY A 849 -41.73 41.79 -1.27
CA GLY A 849 -41.65 42.29 0.10
C GLY A 849 -42.54 41.56 1.10
N ALA A 850 -42.88 40.30 0.83
CA ALA A 850 -43.73 39.49 1.69
C ALA A 850 -43.23 39.46 3.15
N GLY A 851 -44.12 39.77 4.11
CA GLY A 851 -43.78 39.92 5.53
C GLY A 851 -43.41 41.34 5.97
N GLY A 852 -43.37 42.33 5.06
CA GLY A 852 -43.27 43.75 5.39
C GLY A 852 -41.88 44.25 5.82
N THR A 853 -40.83 43.44 5.66
CA THR A 853 -39.45 43.74 6.11
C THR A 853 -38.43 43.88 4.98
N GLY A 854 -38.83 43.70 3.72
CA GLY A 854 -37.95 43.78 2.56
C GLY A 854 -37.65 45.21 2.10
N SER A 855 -36.52 45.39 1.42
CA SER A 855 -36.22 46.61 0.64
C SER A 855 -35.81 46.21 -0.78
N VAL A 856 -36.06 47.08 -1.76
CA VAL A 856 -35.35 47.05 -3.05
C VAL A 856 -34.22 48.07 -2.92
N SER A 857 -32.97 47.61 -2.96
CA SER A 857 -31.78 48.45 -2.78
C SER A 857 -31.05 48.60 -4.12
N LEU A 858 -30.56 49.80 -4.46
CA LEU A 858 -29.83 50.09 -5.72
C LEU A 858 -28.53 50.84 -5.38
N ALA A 859 -27.37 50.22 -5.56
CA ALA A 859 -26.08 50.81 -5.16
C ALA A 859 -25.55 51.88 -6.14
N THR A 860 -24.58 52.68 -5.68
CA THR A 860 -23.86 53.68 -6.48
C THR A 860 -22.78 52.99 -7.33
N GLY A 861 -22.85 53.13 -8.67
CA GLY A 861 -21.91 52.48 -9.61
C GLY A 861 -22.42 51.23 -10.34
N ALA A 862 -23.69 50.85 -10.18
CA ALA A 862 -24.31 49.69 -10.82
C ALA A 862 -25.65 50.03 -11.52
N ASN A 863 -26.06 49.21 -12.50
CA ASN A 863 -27.30 49.34 -13.25
C ASN A 863 -28.28 48.23 -12.83
N GLY A 864 -29.31 48.59 -12.05
CA GLY A 864 -30.44 47.73 -11.77
C GLY A 864 -31.64 48.08 -12.64
N THR A 865 -32.26 47.09 -13.27
CA THR A 865 -33.47 47.25 -14.08
C THR A 865 -34.53 46.26 -13.60
N LEU A 866 -35.67 46.78 -13.16
CA LEU A 866 -36.87 45.99 -12.86
C LEU A 866 -37.90 46.26 -13.96
N ASN A 867 -38.15 45.26 -14.80
CA ASN A 867 -39.13 45.32 -15.88
C ASN A 867 -40.41 44.63 -15.44
N ILE A 868 -41.52 45.37 -15.41
CA ILE A 868 -42.86 44.82 -15.20
C ILE A 868 -43.63 45.03 -16.49
N THR A 869 -43.87 43.93 -17.21
CA THR A 869 -44.44 43.94 -18.56
C THR A 869 -45.77 43.19 -18.65
N GLY A 870 -46.14 42.41 -17.63
CA GLY A 870 -47.43 41.75 -17.50
C GLY A 870 -47.64 41.08 -16.14
N GLY A 871 -48.84 40.52 -15.91
CA GLY A 871 -49.20 39.82 -14.66
C GLY A 871 -49.74 40.74 -13.55
N THR A 872 -50.00 40.15 -12.38
CA THR A 872 -50.40 40.86 -11.17
C THR A 872 -49.21 40.96 -10.23
N VAL A 873 -48.58 42.14 -10.16
CA VAL A 873 -47.46 42.41 -9.22
C VAL A 873 -47.98 43.22 -8.03
N THR A 874 -47.93 42.62 -6.85
CA THR A 874 -48.23 43.28 -5.57
C THR A 874 -46.94 43.52 -4.81
N THR A 875 -46.72 44.74 -4.34
CA THR A 875 -45.62 45.06 -3.42
C THR A 875 -46.18 45.44 -2.06
N SER A 876 -45.63 44.86 -0.99
CA SER A 876 -45.94 45.22 0.40
C SER A 876 -44.86 46.11 1.04
N VAL A 877 -43.90 46.56 0.24
CA VAL A 877 -42.77 47.43 0.64
C VAL A 877 -42.55 48.51 -0.43
N ASP A 878 -41.90 49.61 -0.04
CA ASP A 878 -41.52 50.66 -0.99
C ASP A 878 -40.40 50.17 -1.91
N ILE A 879 -40.53 50.48 -3.21
CA ILE A 879 -39.46 50.29 -4.19
C ILE A 879 -38.61 51.56 -4.18
N GLY A 880 -37.53 51.55 -3.42
CA GLY A 880 -36.62 52.67 -3.27
C GLY A 880 -35.30 52.50 -4.01
N ARG A 881 -34.58 53.61 -4.23
CA ARG A 881 -33.11 53.56 -4.32
C ARG A 881 -32.61 53.69 -2.89
N ASN A 882 -32.03 52.64 -2.31
CA ASN A 882 -31.34 52.81 -1.03
C ASN A 882 -30.18 53.79 -1.24
N ALA A 883 -30.21 54.89 -0.49
CA ALA A 883 -29.03 55.70 -0.26
C ALA A 883 -28.13 54.91 0.69
N GLY A 884 -27.22 54.12 0.12
CA GLY A 884 -25.99 53.75 0.82
C GLY A 884 -25.12 54.99 0.98
#